data_AF-A0A1Q3HJ21-F1
#
_entry.id   AF-A0A1Q3HJ21-F1
#
_cell.length_a   1.000
_cell.length_b   1.000
_cell.length_c   1.000
_cell.angle_alpha   90.00
_cell.angle_beta   90.00
_cell.angle_gamma   90.00
#
_symmetry.space_group_name_H-M   'P 1'
#
loop_
_entity.id
_entity.type
_entity.pdbx_description
1 polymer ?
#
loop_
_entity_poly.entity_id
_entity_poly.type
_entity_poly.pdbx_seq_one_letter_code
_entity_poly.pdbx_strand_id
1 'polypeptide(L)'
;MASMSAAGEESRRVRVTLSADAHARAKAPSPRLEDWKGGVLSLRVMDPGTLVVKAGDEVVAAGGLLWGESMRLRVEPLMGHPTAPLPRLVSPEPGREEVEVDIPEAVGAGELLTLTYDWDWDRKAPLERTWRLPPMEDIPPEWLEDEQVESEREDTPEDGEDGALTVLPAQEASFPVQVDPERPELLWVPGYASREDIASRLFGDGAAAGAFDLVPRSPPSSAAEGLQVCVRVRHPPALVPQVLAALRSALEAQLEADVAWSRSQLSAAALDRAAAAALVERGLRWAQRSDIADEAGQSYFDRYLQALGPWRDEDWLFLGDAAEPLRKAVALRSQRFKTGYLVMDGSPVLAPGSVVGRFYSSDGSNVQVRVLLLLTEETSLERAELRVRNAPRGTPHVIIPGKDGRWRGYSAEFNTTPGAPEPLENSEGNAYWYYPGTLLIRPGDWRPGLGAGTGRLAALRRELLQTALATATPQQPQPLLALDHDVLSLLTPDERLGVFNTLLTGPALTSDMREDAVHLLTRVLLSTPDREFPPLERKLTSSGALEKLLGSNAPDGKVLLGQAFTQKALASFPLVLDLLESLPTFHLGREGETTHLLNVPHGRVSTVLVAPEAWEARQGVRLGAEPALPGEAVGPSKRMALYFQPVQQEFQARYFSSVDELPRSRALHPLEWVRVEVHGPQPRTHLMTAMELALLASTPDTSLVWSAVSRVSELHMVYGAVSALTKAPLLTGRASTVAQGSTLAGVRTAAVRLFVGRISLVAALAAVDTYRDELSRTPEGRDFLAVHDLAMVMLAGRDIHKLATSGIGRELVNRSRLALSAAGARASSGLRESVESVQALVKTLERMLAEGKAVATPDGLRFSLPGGAEAFFAIRGEMAAARVLGGIRGAGLAADGAEKTLEALKLLAAESQEMALAYGAVARRAAALPADKAQAYLAAVESLRSSARGAAKATLPGLLHHSGAPSLKDPLAFLKEAEWLVSHPEVEAEAVAELARKAGKGRVDLVWLRSTGLTLNYLNFMARNEKTAWKLFQKAAAEPWNLAVQRRAREQLRGIAMEMLTERNAQKLFPGFRLTGRQVPLEGGHVIDNEITAMIGLRLQHGVEAKGWNKDRWRMALDAWRAGQRGSKLDKQQRALAKQLQHLLDQLADAAKAPRGDPFLVITDKLSGPTREKLTDFLQRNARRTRVIEVEEAQILETTKQFRAALKLPEDLTGGAP
;
A
#
# COMPACT_ATOMS: atom_id res chain seq x y z
N MET A 1 -8.61 -10.27 -46.28
CA MET A 1 -8.38 -8.87 -46.69
C MET A 1 -8.25 -8.02 -45.45
N ALA A 2 -7.18 -7.24 -45.44
CA ALA A 2 -6.66 -6.51 -44.30
C ALA A 2 -7.36 -5.17 -44.08
N SER A 3 -7.43 -4.75 -42.82
CA SER A 3 -7.24 -3.35 -42.43
C SER A 3 -6.74 -3.33 -40.99
N MET A 4 -5.45 -3.03 -40.86
CA MET A 4 -4.70 -2.88 -39.63
C MET A 4 -5.07 -1.56 -38.93
N SER A 5 -5.14 -1.55 -37.60
CA SER A 5 -5.09 -0.33 -36.79
C SER A 5 -4.15 -0.56 -35.61
N ALA A 6 -3.17 0.32 -35.50
CA ALA A 6 -1.95 0.18 -34.73
C ALA A 6 -1.99 0.97 -33.42
N ALA A 7 -1.63 0.31 -32.32
CA ALA A 7 -1.10 0.85 -31.05
C ALA A 7 -0.65 -0.36 -30.22
N GLY A 8 0.54 -0.44 -29.62
CA GLY A 8 1.66 0.48 -29.55
C GLY A 8 2.87 -0.32 -29.06
N GLU A 9 3.87 -0.46 -29.92
CA GLU A 9 5.23 -0.81 -29.52
C GLU A 9 5.80 0.37 -28.72
N GLU A 10 6.18 0.13 -27.47
CA GLU A 10 7.19 0.97 -26.82
C GLU A 10 8.54 0.68 -27.50
N SER A 11 8.82 1.42 -28.57
CA SER A 11 10.15 1.44 -29.18
C SER A 11 11.16 1.92 -28.13
N ARG A 12 12.08 1.03 -27.75
CA ARG A 12 13.26 1.32 -26.92
C ARG A 12 14.09 2.42 -27.59
N ARG A 13 13.85 3.69 -27.24
CA ARG A 13 14.72 4.81 -27.63
C ARG A 13 16.11 4.61 -27.04
N VAL A 14 17.13 4.39 -27.88
CA VAL A 14 18.53 4.32 -27.43
C VAL A 14 19.02 5.75 -27.11
N ARG A 15 19.25 6.04 -25.83
CA ARG A 15 19.60 7.40 -25.33
C ARG A 15 21.10 7.64 -25.39
N VAL A 16 21.53 8.75 -26.01
CA VAL A 16 22.92 9.21 -25.94
C VAL A 16 23.17 9.79 -24.54
N THR A 17 24.09 9.19 -23.80
CA THR A 17 24.44 9.65 -22.45
C THR A 17 25.67 10.55 -22.49
N LEU A 18 25.53 11.77 -22.01
CA LEU A 18 26.61 12.74 -21.85
C LEU A 18 27.22 12.56 -20.45
N SER A 19 28.30 11.79 -20.37
CA SER A 19 29.12 11.65 -19.16
C SER A 19 30.61 11.52 -19.46
N ALA A 20 31.45 12.20 -18.67
CA ALA A 20 32.90 12.17 -18.79
C ALA A 20 33.50 10.78 -18.48
N ASP A 21 32.87 10.01 -17.58
CA ASP A 21 33.35 8.68 -17.16
C ASP A 21 32.82 7.54 -18.03
N ALA A 22 31.60 7.67 -18.57
CA ALA A 22 31.06 6.70 -19.52
C ALA A 22 31.79 6.74 -20.88
N HIS A 23 32.38 7.90 -21.22
CA HIS A 23 33.03 8.14 -22.51
C HIS A 23 34.28 7.28 -22.78
N ALA A 24 34.95 6.76 -21.74
CA ALA A 24 36.13 5.90 -21.89
C ALA A 24 35.83 4.52 -22.52
N ARG A 25 34.56 4.14 -22.72
CA ARG A 25 34.17 2.86 -23.37
C ARG A 25 33.98 3.04 -24.88
N ALA A 26 34.87 2.42 -25.65
CA ALA A 26 35.18 2.72 -27.06
C ALA A 26 34.11 2.39 -28.13
N LYS A 27 32.83 2.16 -27.83
CA LYS A 27 31.74 2.05 -28.84
C LYS A 27 30.37 1.96 -28.16
N ALA A 28 29.67 3.09 -28.02
CA ALA A 28 28.22 3.08 -27.83
C ALA A 28 27.54 2.95 -29.20
N PRO A 29 26.43 2.22 -29.33
CA PRO A 29 25.75 2.00 -30.60
C PRO A 29 25.18 3.32 -31.18
N SER A 30 25.22 3.47 -32.49
CA SER A 30 24.54 4.54 -33.23
C SER A 30 23.02 4.47 -33.00
N PRO A 31 22.29 5.62 -32.97
CA PRO A 31 20.83 5.60 -32.95
C PRO A 31 20.29 4.87 -34.19
N ARG A 32 19.30 3.99 -34.01
CA ARG A 32 18.68 3.21 -35.11
C ARG A 32 17.67 4.07 -35.86
N LEU A 33 17.29 3.66 -37.07
CA LEU A 33 16.30 4.35 -37.92
C LEU A 33 14.99 4.65 -37.19
N GLU A 34 14.59 3.72 -36.30
CA GLU A 34 13.36 3.73 -35.50
C GLU A 34 13.37 4.77 -34.36
N ASP A 35 14.56 5.25 -33.96
CA ASP A 35 14.74 6.23 -32.88
C ASP A 35 14.48 7.68 -33.36
N TRP A 36 14.40 7.88 -34.68
CA TRP A 36 14.15 9.18 -35.34
C TRP A 36 12.65 9.37 -35.63
N LYS A 37 11.82 9.46 -34.60
CA LYS A 37 10.38 9.73 -34.79
C LYS A 37 10.11 11.24 -34.65
N GLY A 38 9.96 11.92 -35.80
CA GLY A 38 9.60 13.35 -35.88
C GLY A 38 10.75 14.35 -35.79
N GLY A 39 11.99 13.95 -36.15
CA GLY A 39 13.12 14.87 -36.24
C GLY A 39 13.75 15.30 -34.90
N VAL A 40 13.48 14.62 -33.77
CA VAL A 40 13.98 15.02 -32.44
C VAL A 40 15.06 14.08 -31.92
N LEU A 41 16.18 14.64 -31.44
CA LEU A 41 17.29 13.91 -30.79
C LEU A 41 17.25 14.08 -29.27
N SER A 42 17.03 12.99 -28.52
CA SER A 42 17.02 13.01 -27.05
C SER A 42 18.39 12.65 -26.43
N LEU A 43 18.87 13.45 -25.49
CA LEU A 43 20.16 13.33 -24.80
C LEU A 43 19.97 13.26 -23.28
N ARG A 44 20.66 12.33 -22.62
CA ARG A 44 20.70 12.24 -21.15
C ARG A 44 21.94 12.91 -20.60
N VAL A 45 21.80 13.83 -19.65
CA VAL A 45 22.88 14.67 -19.14
C VAL A 45 23.27 14.21 -17.73
N MET A 46 24.49 13.72 -17.55
CA MET A 46 25.00 13.30 -16.25
C MET A 46 26.04 14.28 -15.70
N ASP A 47 26.81 14.91 -16.59
CA ASP A 47 27.86 15.86 -16.26
C ASP A 47 27.57 17.19 -17.01
N PRO A 48 27.87 18.35 -16.41
CA PRO A 48 27.61 19.66 -17.02
C PRO A 48 28.68 19.98 -18.07
N GLY A 49 28.35 20.87 -18.99
CA GLY A 49 29.22 21.22 -20.12
C GLY A 49 28.46 21.91 -21.25
N THR A 50 29.18 22.17 -22.34
CA THR A 50 28.71 22.91 -23.51
C THR A 50 28.34 21.95 -24.64
N LEU A 51 27.08 21.99 -25.10
CA LEU A 51 26.57 21.19 -26.22
C LEU A 51 26.51 22.02 -27.51
N VAL A 52 27.02 21.46 -28.60
CA VAL A 52 26.84 21.96 -29.97
C VAL A 52 26.47 20.80 -30.89
N VAL A 53 25.37 20.94 -31.63
CA VAL A 53 24.92 19.99 -32.65
C VAL A 53 24.93 20.68 -34.00
N LYS A 54 25.59 20.08 -34.98
CA LYS A 54 25.69 20.57 -36.36
C LYS A 54 25.13 19.57 -37.35
N ALA A 55 24.51 20.05 -38.40
CA ALA A 55 24.22 19.27 -39.60
C ALA A 55 25.07 19.84 -40.74
N GLY A 56 26.05 19.07 -41.21
CA GLY A 56 27.10 19.60 -42.09
C GLY A 56 27.85 20.77 -41.43
N ASP A 57 27.84 21.93 -42.09
CA ASP A 57 28.46 23.17 -41.59
C ASP A 57 27.49 24.07 -40.79
N GLU A 58 26.19 23.72 -40.72
CA GLU A 58 25.16 24.52 -40.04
C GLU A 58 24.95 24.08 -38.59
N VAL A 59 24.80 25.04 -37.66
CA VAL A 59 24.55 24.76 -36.23
C VAL A 59 23.05 24.63 -35.97
N VAL A 60 22.63 23.41 -35.63
CA VAL A 60 21.24 23.05 -35.38
C VAL A 60 20.80 23.40 -33.95
N ALA A 61 21.68 23.20 -32.98
CA ALA A 61 21.44 23.64 -31.60
C ALA A 61 22.76 23.88 -30.87
N ALA A 62 22.78 24.88 -29.98
CA ALA A 62 23.93 25.14 -29.12
C ALA A 62 23.49 25.73 -27.78
N GLY A 63 24.01 25.20 -26.67
CA GLY A 63 23.69 25.70 -25.33
C GLY A 63 24.57 25.11 -24.23
N GLY A 64 24.76 25.88 -23.16
CA GLY A 64 25.41 25.43 -21.93
C GLY A 64 24.43 24.65 -21.06
N LEU A 65 24.79 23.43 -20.69
CA LEU A 65 24.02 22.57 -19.78
C LEU A 65 24.67 22.62 -18.40
N LEU A 66 24.13 23.44 -17.50
CA LEU A 66 24.75 23.77 -16.22
C LEU A 66 23.87 23.34 -15.03
N TRP A 67 24.51 23.01 -13.91
CA TRP A 67 23.80 22.75 -12.66
C TRP A 67 23.45 24.07 -11.95
N GLY A 68 22.16 24.29 -11.65
CA GLY A 68 21.72 25.43 -10.84
C GLY A 68 21.95 25.22 -9.33
N GLU A 69 21.71 26.26 -8.53
CA GLU A 69 21.94 26.29 -7.06
C GLU A 69 21.24 25.14 -6.28
N SER A 70 20.20 24.52 -6.85
CA SER A 70 19.46 23.39 -6.28
C SER A 70 19.85 22.02 -6.84
N MET A 71 20.99 21.92 -7.54
CA MET A 71 21.42 20.71 -8.29
C MET A 71 20.41 20.23 -9.32
N ARG A 72 19.69 21.16 -9.96
CA ARG A 72 18.81 20.88 -11.11
C ARG A 72 19.43 21.39 -12.39
N LEU A 73 19.28 20.65 -13.50
CA LEU A 73 19.83 21.03 -14.80
C LEU A 73 19.16 22.31 -15.33
N ARG A 74 19.97 23.21 -15.88
CA ARG A 74 19.56 24.44 -16.58
C ARG A 74 20.23 24.51 -17.94
N VAL A 75 19.52 25.07 -18.92
CA VAL A 75 20.03 25.32 -20.28
C VAL A 75 20.21 26.82 -20.45
N GLU A 76 21.43 27.26 -20.76
CA GLU A 76 21.79 28.66 -20.97
C GLU A 76 22.34 28.91 -22.39
N PRO A 77 22.10 30.09 -22.98
CA PRO A 77 22.62 30.43 -24.29
C PRO A 77 24.14 30.65 -24.28
N LEU A 78 24.83 30.16 -25.32
CA LEU A 78 26.28 30.31 -25.46
C LEU A 78 26.66 31.69 -26.02
N MET A 79 27.45 32.47 -25.28
CA MET A 79 27.95 33.78 -25.72
C MET A 79 28.97 33.61 -26.85
N GLY A 80 28.61 33.94 -28.09
CA GLY A 80 29.50 33.90 -29.26
C GLY A 80 28.96 33.15 -30.48
N HIS A 81 27.82 32.45 -30.36
CA HIS A 81 27.13 31.82 -31.50
C HIS A 81 25.80 32.53 -31.82
N PRO A 82 25.54 32.94 -33.08
CA PRO A 82 24.30 33.62 -33.43
C PRO A 82 23.14 32.63 -33.63
N THR A 83 21.99 32.93 -33.02
CA THR A 83 20.62 32.45 -33.38
C THR A 83 20.38 30.94 -33.57
N ALA A 84 21.11 30.05 -32.89
CA ALA A 84 20.76 28.64 -32.85
C ALA A 84 19.68 28.35 -31.77
N PRO A 85 18.71 27.44 -32.03
CA PRO A 85 17.77 26.94 -31.03
C PRO A 85 18.47 26.35 -29.80
N LEU A 86 17.93 26.59 -28.60
CA LEU A 86 18.41 25.97 -27.37
C LEU A 86 17.87 24.54 -27.24
N PRO A 87 18.66 23.59 -26.72
CA PRO A 87 18.15 22.29 -26.32
C PRO A 87 16.98 22.42 -25.34
N ARG A 88 15.89 21.70 -25.57
CA ARG A 88 14.69 21.73 -24.74
C ARG A 88 14.85 20.84 -23.53
N LEU A 89 14.72 21.38 -22.32
CA LEU A 89 14.74 20.59 -21.09
C LEU A 89 13.43 19.83 -20.91
N VAL A 90 13.50 18.49 -20.89
CA VAL A 90 12.32 17.61 -20.76
C VAL A 90 12.17 17.09 -19.33
N SER A 91 13.28 16.92 -18.61
CA SER A 91 13.29 16.50 -17.21
C SER A 91 14.42 17.19 -16.44
N PRO A 92 14.12 17.93 -15.36
CA PRO A 92 15.10 18.55 -14.47
C PRO A 92 15.38 17.74 -13.18
N GLU A 93 14.85 16.50 -13.05
CA GLU A 93 14.92 15.71 -11.82
C GLU A 93 16.33 15.11 -11.58
N PRO A 94 16.88 15.21 -10.34
CA PRO A 94 18.18 14.62 -9.98
C PRO A 94 18.32 13.13 -10.37
N GLY A 95 19.20 12.81 -11.31
CA GLY A 95 19.47 11.47 -11.82
C GLY A 95 18.64 11.02 -13.03
N ARG A 96 17.73 11.87 -13.54
CA ARG A 96 16.90 11.65 -14.74
C ARG A 96 16.90 12.87 -15.67
N GLU A 97 17.99 13.61 -15.74
CA GLU A 97 18.07 14.86 -16.47
C GLU A 97 18.20 14.63 -17.97
N GLU A 98 17.27 15.22 -18.74
CA GLU A 98 17.12 14.96 -20.17
C GLU A 98 16.84 16.24 -20.95
N VAL A 99 17.53 16.37 -22.09
CA VAL A 99 17.35 17.46 -23.05
C VAL A 99 17.07 16.89 -24.45
N GLU A 100 16.23 17.59 -25.20
CA GLU A 100 15.88 17.26 -26.59
C GLU A 100 16.36 18.34 -27.54
N VAL A 101 16.83 17.94 -28.72
CA VAL A 101 17.26 18.82 -29.80
C VAL A 101 16.39 18.55 -31.03
N ASP A 102 15.66 19.56 -31.48
CA ASP A 102 14.88 19.49 -32.72
C ASP A 102 15.83 19.65 -33.91
N ILE A 103 15.80 18.69 -34.83
CA ILE A 103 16.58 18.69 -36.06
C ILE A 103 15.61 19.09 -37.19
N PRO A 104 15.82 20.26 -37.83
CA PRO A 104 14.91 20.77 -38.85
C PRO A 104 14.75 19.80 -40.01
N GLU A 105 13.52 19.67 -40.53
CA GLU A 105 13.21 18.84 -41.71
C GLU A 105 13.99 19.25 -42.98
N ALA A 106 14.52 20.48 -43.01
CA ALA A 106 15.34 20.99 -44.11
C ALA A 106 16.75 20.38 -44.19
N VAL A 107 17.20 19.68 -43.15
CA VAL A 107 18.47 18.94 -43.12
C VAL A 107 18.30 17.66 -43.96
N GLY A 108 18.97 17.60 -45.11
CA GLY A 108 18.68 16.62 -46.16
C GLY A 108 18.97 15.16 -45.77
N ALA A 109 18.19 14.24 -46.33
CA ALA A 109 18.45 12.80 -46.32
C ALA A 109 19.91 12.48 -46.70
N GLY A 110 20.67 11.87 -45.79
CA GLY A 110 22.08 11.54 -45.99
C GLY A 110 23.11 12.55 -45.45
N GLU A 111 22.67 13.70 -44.92
CA GLU A 111 23.58 14.69 -44.31
C GLU A 111 24.20 14.19 -42.99
N LEU A 112 25.40 14.71 -42.72
CA LEU A 112 26.23 14.29 -41.60
C LEU A 112 25.92 15.15 -40.37
N LEU A 113 25.28 14.57 -39.36
CA LEU A 113 25.05 15.23 -38.07
C LEU A 113 26.26 15.02 -37.16
N THR A 114 26.80 16.11 -36.61
CA THR A 114 27.93 16.12 -35.68
C THR A 114 27.52 16.74 -34.36
N LEU A 115 27.57 15.97 -33.28
CA LEU A 115 27.41 16.42 -31.90
C LEU A 115 28.79 16.59 -31.26
N THR A 116 29.05 17.78 -30.73
CA THR A 116 30.24 18.10 -29.92
C THR A 116 29.79 18.49 -28.52
N TYR A 117 30.38 17.88 -27.49
CA TYR A 117 30.13 18.21 -26.10
C TYR A 117 31.45 18.45 -25.36
N ASP A 118 31.68 19.69 -24.93
CA ASP A 118 32.86 20.09 -24.16
C ASP A 118 32.50 20.14 -22.67
N TRP A 119 33.35 19.58 -21.81
CA TRP A 119 33.05 19.46 -20.40
C TRP A 119 33.42 20.73 -19.62
N ASP A 120 34.13 21.71 -20.18
CA ASP A 120 34.55 23.00 -19.56
C ASP A 120 35.42 22.91 -18.28
N TRP A 121 35.35 21.83 -17.48
CA TRP A 121 35.99 21.69 -16.17
C TRP A 121 37.06 20.59 -16.07
N ASP A 122 37.21 19.72 -17.07
CA ASP A 122 38.20 18.62 -17.09
C ASP A 122 39.09 18.75 -18.34
N ARG A 123 40.42 18.54 -18.22
CA ARG A 123 41.37 18.63 -19.36
C ARG A 123 41.25 17.47 -20.36
N LYS A 124 40.08 16.81 -20.41
CA LYS A 124 39.76 15.69 -21.31
C LYS A 124 39.32 16.24 -22.67
N ALA A 125 39.53 15.45 -23.72
CA ALA A 125 39.09 15.81 -25.05
C ALA A 125 37.55 15.93 -25.11
N PRO A 126 36.99 16.89 -25.87
CA PRO A 126 35.55 17.02 -26.05
C PRO A 126 34.97 15.73 -26.68
N LEU A 127 33.75 15.39 -26.28
CA LEU A 127 33.01 14.29 -26.87
C LEU A 127 32.54 14.72 -28.26
N GLU A 128 33.09 14.12 -29.30
CA GLU A 128 32.64 14.31 -30.68
C GLU A 128 32.00 13.03 -31.21
N ARG A 129 30.80 13.16 -31.78
CA ARG A 129 30.03 12.05 -32.34
C ARG A 129 29.42 12.48 -33.66
N THR A 130 29.54 11.60 -34.66
CA THR A 130 29.11 11.91 -36.02
C THR A 130 28.31 10.75 -36.59
N TRP A 131 27.18 11.03 -37.22
CA TRP A 131 26.32 10.02 -37.87
C TRP A 131 25.66 10.60 -39.12
N ARG A 132 25.30 9.73 -40.09
CA ARG A 132 24.52 10.13 -41.28
C ARG A 132 23.04 9.95 -41.03
N LEU A 133 22.22 10.91 -41.46
CA LEU A 133 20.77 10.82 -41.41
C LEU A 133 20.26 9.83 -42.48
N PRO A 134 19.32 8.92 -42.14
CA PRO A 134 18.73 8.01 -43.12
C PRO A 134 17.78 8.75 -44.08
N PRO A 135 17.57 8.23 -45.31
CA PRO A 135 16.65 8.86 -46.26
C PRO A 135 15.19 8.71 -45.82
N MET A 136 14.46 9.84 -45.80
CA MET A 136 13.01 9.87 -45.62
C MET A 136 12.35 10.09 -46.98
N GLU A 137 11.81 9.04 -47.61
CA GLU A 137 10.87 9.20 -48.73
C GLU A 137 9.65 8.28 -48.56
N ASP A 138 8.48 8.86 -48.84
CA ASP A 138 7.15 8.27 -48.93
C ASP A 138 7.04 7.32 -50.14
N ILE A 139 6.38 6.17 -49.96
CA ILE A 139 5.95 5.32 -51.08
C ILE A 139 4.45 5.55 -51.31
N PRO A 140 4.01 6.13 -52.45
CA PRO A 140 2.61 6.21 -52.81
C PRO A 140 2.09 4.89 -53.41
N PRO A 141 0.80 4.56 -53.26
CA PRO A 141 0.19 3.43 -53.95
C PRO A 141 -0.11 3.81 -55.41
N GLU A 142 -0.08 2.83 -56.31
CA GLU A 142 -0.38 2.90 -57.76
C GLU A 142 0.81 3.07 -58.72
N TRP A 143 1.62 2.03 -58.86
CA TRP A 143 2.22 1.67 -60.16
C TRP A 143 1.86 0.20 -60.47
N LEU A 144 0.84 0.07 -61.33
CA LEU A 144 0.57 -1.05 -62.22
C LEU A 144 1.69 -1.14 -63.27
N GLU A 145 2.04 -2.38 -63.65
CA GLU A 145 2.58 -2.79 -64.98
C GLU A 145 3.97 -2.20 -65.36
N ASP A 146 4.96 -2.92 -65.93
CA ASP A 146 4.93 -4.08 -66.81
C ASP A 146 6.34 -4.73 -66.90
N GLU A 147 6.35 -5.99 -67.34
CA GLU A 147 7.34 -6.66 -68.21
C GLU A 147 8.72 -7.23 -67.74
N GLN A 148 8.78 -8.56 -67.93
CA GLN A 148 9.85 -9.38 -68.57
C GLN A 148 11.16 -9.65 -67.81
N VAL A 149 11.37 -10.91 -67.41
CA VAL A 149 12.36 -11.80 -68.06
C VAL A 149 11.87 -13.26 -67.99
N GLU A 150 11.96 -13.90 -69.16
CA GLU A 150 11.73 -15.29 -69.50
C GLU A 150 12.44 -16.31 -68.58
N SER A 151 11.76 -17.43 -68.33
CA SER A 151 12.38 -18.72 -68.61
C SER A 151 11.30 -19.78 -68.84
N GLU A 152 11.30 -20.25 -70.08
CA GLU A 152 10.52 -21.34 -70.67
C GLU A 152 10.58 -22.62 -69.83
N ARG A 153 9.42 -23.27 -69.64
CA ARG A 153 9.17 -24.59 -70.25
C ARG A 153 7.71 -24.97 -70.19
N GLU A 154 7.17 -25.20 -71.40
CA GLU A 154 5.92 -25.86 -71.72
C GLU A 154 5.83 -27.25 -71.07
N ASP A 155 4.65 -27.60 -70.55
CA ASP A 155 3.82 -28.68 -71.11
C ASP A 155 2.45 -28.71 -70.39
N THR A 156 1.42 -28.31 -71.12
CA THR A 156 -0.02 -28.56 -70.86
C THR A 156 -0.43 -29.89 -71.53
N PRO A 157 -1.70 -30.34 -71.44
CA PRO A 157 -2.68 -30.32 -70.34
C PRO A 157 -3.30 -31.74 -70.16
N GLU A 158 -4.24 -31.92 -69.23
CA GLU A 158 -5.59 -32.44 -69.54
C GLU A 158 -6.38 -32.80 -68.27
N ASP A 159 -7.58 -32.22 -68.22
CA ASP A 159 -8.85 -32.76 -67.74
C ASP A 159 -9.04 -33.17 -66.26
N GLY A 160 -10.08 -32.57 -65.68
CA GLY A 160 -10.81 -33.17 -64.57
C GLY A 160 -11.54 -32.17 -63.68
N GLU A 161 -12.73 -31.74 -64.10
CA GLU A 161 -13.77 -31.38 -63.13
C GLU A 161 -14.06 -32.56 -62.19
N ASP A 162 -14.49 -32.23 -60.98
CA ASP A 162 -14.98 -33.10 -59.90
C ASP A 162 -13.96 -33.93 -59.10
N GLY A 163 -13.65 -33.43 -57.90
CA GLY A 163 -12.98 -34.22 -56.89
C GLY A 163 -12.79 -33.48 -55.56
N ALA A 164 -13.75 -33.65 -54.65
CA ALA A 164 -13.56 -33.78 -53.21
C ALA A 164 -12.78 -32.69 -52.43
N LEU A 165 -13.46 -32.15 -51.41
CA LEU A 165 -12.91 -31.91 -50.07
C LEU A 165 -11.47 -32.44 -49.86
N THR A 166 -10.44 -31.62 -50.03
CA THR A 166 -9.21 -31.64 -49.23
C THR A 166 -8.20 -30.58 -49.68
N VAL A 167 -7.55 -29.99 -48.67
CA VAL A 167 -6.31 -29.20 -48.71
C VAL A 167 -6.40 -27.77 -49.25
N LEU A 168 -6.96 -26.86 -48.43
CA LEU A 168 -6.19 -25.63 -48.18
C LEU A 168 -4.87 -26.10 -47.55
N PRO A 169 -3.70 -25.76 -48.10
CA PRO A 169 -2.45 -26.08 -47.43
C PRO A 169 -2.47 -25.33 -46.11
N ALA A 170 -2.42 -26.10 -45.02
CA ALA A 170 -2.08 -25.62 -43.71
C ALA A 170 -0.75 -24.87 -43.84
N GLN A 171 -0.82 -23.55 -44.00
CA GLN A 171 0.24 -22.71 -43.50
C GLN A 171 0.09 -22.84 -41.99
N GLU A 172 0.82 -23.82 -41.43
CA GLU A 172 1.14 -23.93 -40.01
C GLU A 172 1.71 -22.58 -39.59
N ALA A 173 0.85 -21.63 -39.25
CA ALA A 173 1.23 -20.47 -38.46
C ALA A 173 1.68 -21.07 -37.13
N SER A 174 3.00 -21.22 -37.00
CA SER A 174 3.67 -21.86 -35.88
C SER A 174 3.06 -21.35 -34.59
N PHE A 175 2.28 -22.17 -33.88
CA PHE A 175 1.82 -21.84 -32.54
C PHE A 175 3.05 -21.92 -31.62
N PRO A 176 3.69 -20.79 -31.28
CA PRO A 176 4.94 -20.82 -30.56
C PRO A 176 4.63 -21.16 -29.10
N VAL A 177 5.35 -22.13 -28.55
CA VAL A 177 5.33 -22.41 -27.11
C VAL A 177 6.74 -22.16 -26.62
N GLN A 178 6.89 -21.25 -25.66
CA GLN A 178 8.19 -20.91 -25.10
C GLN A 178 8.23 -21.28 -23.62
N VAL A 179 9.28 -21.97 -23.19
CA VAL A 179 9.53 -22.25 -21.77
C VAL A 179 10.00 -20.97 -21.09
N ASP A 180 9.46 -20.63 -19.91
CA ASP A 180 9.93 -19.48 -19.14
C ASP A 180 11.38 -19.71 -18.68
N PRO A 181 12.33 -18.82 -19.01
CA PRO A 181 13.75 -19.04 -18.74
C PRO A 181 14.09 -18.98 -17.24
N GLU A 182 13.34 -18.21 -16.45
CA GLU A 182 13.53 -18.14 -15.00
C GLU A 182 12.82 -19.28 -14.28
N ARG A 183 11.72 -19.75 -14.88
CA ARG A 183 10.79 -20.72 -14.32
C ARG A 183 10.41 -21.79 -15.34
N PRO A 184 11.29 -22.77 -15.61
CA PRO A 184 11.04 -23.77 -16.63
C PRO A 184 9.69 -24.47 -16.49
N GLU A 185 9.14 -24.62 -15.29
CA GLU A 185 7.80 -25.20 -15.07
C GLU A 185 6.61 -24.40 -15.67
N LEU A 186 6.85 -23.21 -16.22
CA LEU A 186 5.86 -22.35 -16.86
C LEU A 186 6.10 -22.27 -18.37
N LEU A 187 5.01 -22.23 -19.13
CA LEU A 187 5.03 -22.11 -20.59
C LEU A 187 4.29 -20.84 -21.01
N TRP A 188 4.85 -20.14 -21.99
CA TRP A 188 4.25 -18.98 -22.63
C TRP A 188 3.60 -19.41 -23.94
N VAL A 189 2.34 -19.05 -24.11
CA VAL A 189 1.50 -19.35 -25.28
C VAL A 189 0.83 -18.07 -25.81
N PRO A 190 0.35 -18.08 -27.07
CA PRO A 190 -0.26 -16.90 -27.68
C PRO A 190 -1.51 -16.37 -26.95
N GLY A 191 -1.63 -15.04 -26.92
CA GLY A 191 -2.76 -14.30 -26.33
C GLY A 191 -4.14 -14.68 -26.87
N TYR A 192 -4.19 -15.00 -28.16
CA TYR A 192 -5.43 -15.23 -28.91
C TYR A 192 -5.91 -16.69 -28.88
N ALA A 193 -5.14 -17.61 -28.31
CA ALA A 193 -5.42 -19.03 -28.37
C ALA A 193 -6.56 -19.45 -27.43
N SER A 194 -7.50 -20.28 -27.91
CA SER A 194 -8.50 -20.90 -27.04
C SER A 194 -7.85 -21.92 -26.10
N ARG A 195 -8.57 -22.34 -25.03
CA ARG A 195 -8.04 -23.37 -24.12
C ARG A 195 -7.89 -24.71 -24.83
N GLU A 196 -8.77 -25.01 -25.77
CA GLU A 196 -8.77 -26.19 -26.61
C GLU A 196 -7.58 -26.17 -27.59
N ASP A 197 -7.24 -25.01 -28.15
CA ASP A 197 -6.06 -24.86 -29.01
C ASP A 197 -4.77 -25.05 -28.19
N ILE A 198 -4.70 -24.42 -27.01
CA ILE A 198 -3.57 -24.60 -26.08
C ILE A 198 -3.44 -26.08 -25.71
N ALA A 199 -4.54 -26.75 -25.37
CA ALA A 199 -4.53 -28.17 -25.01
C ALA A 199 -4.09 -29.06 -26.16
N SER A 200 -4.63 -28.83 -27.37
CA SER A 200 -4.25 -29.55 -28.58
C SER A 200 -2.75 -29.41 -28.85
N ARG A 201 -2.17 -28.22 -28.60
CA ARG A 201 -0.74 -28.01 -28.81
C ARG A 201 0.14 -28.60 -27.73
N LEU A 202 -0.27 -28.50 -26.46
CA LEU A 202 0.53 -28.98 -25.33
C LEU A 202 0.46 -30.50 -25.15
N PHE A 203 -0.69 -31.11 -25.43
CA PHE A 203 -0.97 -32.53 -25.15
C PHE A 203 -1.33 -33.35 -26.39
N GLY A 204 -1.57 -32.72 -27.54
CA GLY A 204 -2.07 -33.40 -28.74
C GLY A 204 -3.59 -33.64 -28.73
N ASP A 205 -4.31 -33.14 -27.72
CA ASP A 205 -5.75 -33.34 -27.53
C ASP A 205 -6.44 -32.10 -26.96
N GLY A 206 -7.39 -31.54 -27.70
CA GLY A 206 -8.20 -30.38 -27.27
C GLY A 206 -9.08 -30.67 -26.05
N ALA A 207 -9.45 -31.94 -25.81
CA ALA A 207 -10.20 -32.33 -24.63
C ALA A 207 -9.37 -32.21 -23.32
N ALA A 208 -8.05 -32.08 -23.43
CA ALA A 208 -7.14 -31.86 -22.30
C ALA A 208 -7.12 -30.39 -21.82
N ALA A 209 -8.11 -29.55 -22.18
CA ALA A 209 -8.27 -28.17 -21.70
C ALA A 209 -8.29 -28.06 -20.16
N GLY A 210 -8.52 -29.16 -19.43
CA GLY A 210 -8.43 -29.22 -17.97
C GLY A 210 -7.05 -29.50 -17.37
N ALA A 211 -6.04 -29.84 -18.19
CA ALA A 211 -4.73 -30.33 -17.75
C ALA A 211 -3.71 -29.22 -17.43
N PHE A 212 -4.09 -27.94 -17.58
CA PHE A 212 -3.24 -26.79 -17.27
C PHE A 212 -4.04 -25.64 -16.62
N ASP A 213 -3.34 -24.81 -15.88
CA ASP A 213 -3.86 -23.61 -15.22
C ASP A 213 -3.24 -22.35 -15.84
N LEU A 214 -4.03 -21.28 -15.95
CA LEU A 214 -3.52 -19.96 -16.36
C LEU A 214 -2.86 -19.29 -15.16
N VAL A 215 -1.68 -18.71 -15.36
CA VAL A 215 -0.94 -18.01 -14.30
C VAL A 215 -0.90 -16.51 -14.65
N PRO A 216 -1.46 -15.62 -13.82
CA PRO A 216 -1.36 -14.18 -14.07
C PRO A 216 0.10 -13.73 -13.83
N ARG A 217 0.84 -13.54 -14.92
CA ARG A 217 2.25 -13.13 -14.96
C ARG A 217 2.48 -12.28 -16.19
N SER A 218 3.34 -11.27 -16.07
CA SER A 218 3.78 -10.47 -17.22
C SER A 218 4.82 -11.24 -18.03
N PRO A 219 4.76 -11.22 -19.37
CA PRO A 219 5.75 -11.90 -20.21
C PRO A 219 7.15 -11.34 -19.92
N PRO A 220 8.19 -12.21 -19.84
CA PRO A 220 9.55 -11.75 -19.70
C PRO A 220 9.97 -10.94 -20.93
N SER A 221 10.94 -10.04 -20.77
CA SER A 221 11.46 -9.24 -21.90
C SER A 221 12.06 -10.06 -23.06
N SER A 222 12.27 -11.36 -22.84
CA SER A 222 12.74 -12.34 -23.82
C SER A 222 11.61 -13.17 -24.45
N ALA A 223 10.34 -12.91 -24.13
CA ALA A 223 9.21 -13.61 -24.74
C ALA A 223 9.10 -13.24 -26.22
N ALA A 224 8.87 -14.23 -27.08
CA ALA A 224 8.59 -13.99 -28.48
C ALA A 224 7.30 -13.16 -28.65
N GLU A 225 7.26 -12.35 -29.71
CA GLU A 225 6.14 -11.47 -30.01
C GLU A 225 4.83 -12.26 -30.12
N GLY A 226 3.76 -11.78 -29.47
CA GLY A 226 2.45 -12.45 -29.43
C GLY A 226 2.24 -13.46 -28.29
N LEU A 227 3.29 -13.85 -27.55
CA LEU A 227 3.17 -14.72 -26.36
C LEU A 227 2.79 -13.91 -25.12
N GLN A 228 1.49 -13.90 -24.79
CA GLN A 228 0.94 -13.06 -23.71
C GLN A 228 0.34 -13.87 -22.55
N VAL A 229 0.14 -15.19 -22.72
CA VAL A 229 -0.49 -16.04 -21.70
C VAL A 229 0.51 -16.99 -21.10
N CYS A 230 0.64 -16.97 -19.78
CA CYS A 230 1.44 -17.93 -19.03
C CYS A 230 0.56 -19.11 -18.58
N VAL A 231 1.03 -20.34 -18.80
CA VAL A 231 0.34 -21.56 -18.39
C VAL A 231 1.25 -22.44 -17.53
N ARG A 232 0.65 -23.08 -16.53
CA ARG A 232 1.27 -24.13 -15.71
C ARG A 232 0.60 -25.46 -16.01
N VAL A 233 1.39 -26.44 -16.42
CA VAL A 233 0.90 -27.80 -16.69
C VAL A 233 0.78 -28.58 -15.38
N ARG A 234 -0.37 -29.21 -15.15
CA ARG A 234 -0.65 -29.98 -13.92
C ARG A 234 0.13 -31.30 -13.87
N HIS A 235 0.39 -31.90 -15.03
CA HIS A 235 1.17 -33.12 -15.17
C HIS A 235 2.18 -32.98 -16.33
N PRO A 236 3.36 -32.37 -16.10
CA PRO A 236 4.34 -32.11 -17.15
C PRO A 236 4.73 -33.32 -18.01
N PRO A 237 4.79 -34.57 -17.49
CA PRO A 237 5.07 -35.74 -18.32
C PRO A 237 4.05 -36.02 -19.44
N ALA A 238 2.84 -35.47 -19.36
CA ALA A 238 1.83 -35.61 -20.42
C ALA A 238 2.06 -34.68 -21.63
N LEU A 239 3.03 -33.76 -21.55
CA LEU A 239 3.37 -32.87 -22.65
C LEU A 239 3.82 -33.63 -23.88
N VAL A 240 3.50 -33.09 -25.07
CA VAL A 240 4.03 -33.60 -26.33
C VAL A 240 5.57 -33.61 -26.30
N PRO A 241 6.24 -34.60 -26.92
CA PRO A 241 7.67 -34.82 -26.76
C PRO A 241 8.56 -33.60 -27.01
N GLN A 242 8.20 -32.76 -28.00
CA GLN A 242 8.96 -31.56 -28.38
C GLN A 242 8.97 -30.51 -27.26
N VAL A 243 7.81 -30.25 -26.64
CA VAL A 243 7.67 -29.28 -25.54
C VAL A 243 8.31 -29.84 -24.26
N LEU A 244 8.15 -31.15 -24.00
CA LEU A 244 8.80 -31.81 -22.88
C LEU A 244 10.33 -31.78 -22.97
N ALA A 245 10.89 -31.94 -24.17
CA ALA A 245 12.33 -31.85 -24.40
C ALA A 245 12.87 -30.42 -24.13
N ALA A 246 12.18 -29.38 -24.61
CA ALA A 246 12.53 -27.99 -24.34
C ALA A 246 12.47 -27.68 -22.82
N LEU A 247 11.44 -28.17 -22.13
CA LEU A 247 11.31 -28.07 -20.68
C LEU A 247 12.50 -28.72 -19.95
N ARG A 248 12.88 -29.94 -20.34
CA ARG A 248 14.02 -30.66 -19.74
C ARG A 248 15.34 -29.94 -19.96
N SER A 249 15.60 -29.44 -21.17
CA SER A 249 16.81 -28.67 -21.47
C SER A 249 16.93 -27.41 -20.61
N ALA A 250 15.83 -26.67 -20.42
CA ALA A 250 15.81 -25.51 -19.54
C ALA A 250 16.04 -25.88 -18.06
N LEU A 251 15.49 -27.01 -17.62
CA LEU A 251 15.72 -27.54 -16.27
C LEU A 251 17.17 -27.97 -16.05
N GLU A 252 17.82 -28.60 -17.02
CA GLU A 252 19.24 -28.97 -16.97
C GLU A 252 20.15 -27.75 -16.79
N ALA A 253 19.96 -26.72 -17.63
CA ALA A 253 20.73 -25.47 -17.53
C ALA A 253 20.55 -24.80 -16.16
N GLN A 254 19.32 -24.75 -15.64
CA GLN A 254 19.05 -24.17 -14.32
C GLN A 254 19.63 -25.02 -13.18
N LEU A 255 19.62 -26.34 -13.31
CA LEU A 255 20.18 -27.26 -12.32
C LEU A 255 21.68 -27.02 -12.13
N GLU A 256 22.43 -26.89 -13.23
CA GLU A 256 23.88 -26.61 -13.16
C GLU A 256 24.18 -25.30 -12.44
N ALA A 257 23.48 -24.22 -12.80
CA ALA A 257 23.65 -22.91 -12.20
C ALA A 257 23.33 -22.92 -10.68
N ASP A 258 22.21 -23.53 -10.30
CA ASP A 258 21.80 -23.61 -8.90
C ASP A 258 22.71 -24.51 -8.06
N VAL A 259 23.20 -25.63 -8.61
CA VAL A 259 24.14 -26.51 -7.91
C VAL A 259 25.46 -25.78 -7.65
N ALA A 260 25.98 -25.06 -8.64
CA ALA A 260 27.20 -24.29 -8.49
C ALA A 260 27.07 -23.23 -7.37
N TRP A 261 25.96 -22.48 -7.39
CA TRP A 261 25.67 -21.49 -6.34
C TRP A 261 25.50 -22.14 -4.97
N SER A 262 24.70 -23.20 -4.87
CA SER A 262 24.41 -23.85 -3.58
C SER A 262 25.67 -24.47 -2.96
N ARG A 263 26.55 -25.07 -3.77
CA ARG A 263 27.86 -25.56 -3.30
C ARG A 263 28.75 -24.43 -2.82
N SER A 264 28.76 -23.27 -3.49
CA SER A 264 29.57 -22.13 -3.05
C SER A 264 29.11 -21.61 -1.68
N GLN A 265 27.81 -21.56 -1.43
CA GLN A 265 27.26 -21.17 -0.12
C GLN A 265 27.55 -22.21 0.97
N LEU A 266 27.39 -23.49 0.66
CA LEU A 266 27.67 -24.58 1.61
C LEU A 266 29.15 -24.70 1.97
N SER A 267 30.04 -24.28 1.06
CA SER A 267 31.49 -24.24 1.30
C SER A 267 31.94 -23.02 2.13
N ALA A 268 31.06 -22.06 2.38
CA ALA A 268 31.39 -20.87 3.17
C ALA A 268 31.58 -21.22 4.65
N ALA A 269 32.57 -20.60 5.30
CA ALA A 269 32.92 -20.90 6.70
C ALA A 269 31.77 -20.60 7.70
N ALA A 270 30.82 -19.76 7.34
CA ALA A 270 29.56 -19.55 8.05
C ALA A 270 28.48 -19.14 7.06
N LEU A 271 27.31 -19.75 7.20
CA LEU A 271 26.12 -19.39 6.46
C LEU A 271 25.33 -18.36 7.26
N ASP A 272 25.08 -17.19 6.69
CA ASP A 272 24.19 -16.22 7.33
C ASP A 272 22.70 -16.61 7.16
N ARG A 273 21.81 -15.87 7.82
CA ARG A 273 20.37 -16.18 7.80
C ARG A 273 19.75 -16.01 6.41
N ALA A 274 20.24 -15.06 5.60
CA ALA A 274 19.71 -14.79 4.27
C ALA A 274 20.15 -15.89 3.28
N ALA A 275 21.42 -16.27 3.33
CA ALA A 275 21.97 -17.38 2.55
C ALA A 275 21.30 -18.71 2.92
N ALA A 276 21.01 -18.95 4.21
CA ALA A 276 20.25 -20.12 4.66
C ALA A 276 18.81 -20.11 4.12
N ALA A 277 18.12 -18.97 4.16
CA ALA A 277 16.78 -18.85 3.60
C ALA A 277 16.76 -19.08 2.09
N ALA A 278 17.73 -18.54 1.36
CA ALA A 278 17.86 -18.71 -0.09
C ALA A 278 18.22 -20.14 -0.49
N LEU A 279 19.02 -20.86 0.31
CA LEU A 279 19.27 -22.30 0.12
C LEU A 279 17.98 -23.13 0.30
N VAL A 280 17.20 -22.81 1.34
CA VAL A 280 15.93 -23.49 1.62
C VAL A 280 14.91 -23.20 0.52
N GLU A 281 14.82 -21.96 0.06
CA GLU A 281 13.97 -21.59 -1.08
C GLU A 281 14.32 -22.38 -2.34
N ARG A 282 15.62 -22.40 -2.74
CA ARG A 282 16.07 -23.18 -3.90
C ARG A 282 15.77 -24.66 -3.75
N GLY A 283 15.98 -25.22 -2.57
CA GLY A 283 15.63 -26.61 -2.28
C GLY A 283 14.13 -26.89 -2.42
N LEU A 284 13.27 -25.99 -1.92
CA LEU A 284 11.82 -26.09 -2.06
C LEU A 284 11.35 -25.91 -3.50
N ARG A 285 12.02 -25.04 -4.28
CA ARG A 285 11.80 -24.86 -5.71
C ARG A 285 12.09 -26.15 -6.48
N TRP A 286 13.25 -26.76 -6.25
CA TRP A 286 13.58 -28.07 -6.83
C TRP A 286 12.63 -29.17 -6.36
N ALA A 287 12.16 -29.12 -5.10
CA ALA A 287 11.17 -30.06 -4.61
C ALA A 287 9.83 -29.97 -5.38
N GLN A 288 9.44 -28.80 -5.91
CA GLN A 288 8.25 -28.70 -6.76
C GLN A 288 8.39 -29.45 -8.09
N ARG A 289 9.61 -29.81 -8.49
CA ARG A 289 9.94 -30.48 -9.75
C ARG A 289 10.22 -31.97 -9.56
N SER A 290 9.81 -32.54 -8.43
CA SER A 290 10.05 -33.94 -8.08
C SER A 290 9.32 -34.93 -8.98
N ASP A 291 8.25 -34.51 -9.64
CA ASP A 291 7.45 -35.29 -10.59
C ASP A 291 7.98 -35.23 -12.04
N ILE A 292 8.95 -34.35 -12.31
CA ILE A 292 9.62 -34.26 -13.61
C ILE A 292 10.88 -35.12 -13.56
N ALA A 293 10.89 -36.15 -14.40
CA ALA A 293 12.05 -37.02 -14.57
C ALA A 293 12.89 -36.60 -15.78
N ASP A 294 14.20 -36.75 -15.64
CA ASP A 294 15.15 -36.65 -16.76
C ASP A 294 15.04 -37.85 -17.72
N GLU A 295 15.92 -37.90 -18.71
CA GLU A 295 15.94 -39.00 -19.70
C GLU A 295 16.24 -40.37 -19.09
N ALA A 296 16.93 -40.40 -17.93
CA ALA A 296 17.25 -41.63 -17.21
C ALA A 296 16.12 -42.05 -16.22
N GLY A 297 15.02 -41.30 -16.17
CA GLY A 297 13.91 -41.55 -15.24
C GLY A 297 14.18 -41.06 -13.81
N GLN A 298 15.26 -40.32 -13.56
CA GLN A 298 15.57 -39.78 -12.24
C GLN A 298 14.89 -38.41 -12.06
N SER A 299 14.28 -38.16 -10.89
CA SER A 299 13.68 -36.86 -10.60
C SER A 299 14.74 -35.75 -10.53
N TYR A 300 14.41 -34.57 -11.04
CA TYR A 300 15.29 -33.39 -10.96
C TYR A 300 15.59 -32.99 -9.51
N PHE A 301 14.65 -33.21 -8.59
CA PHE A 301 14.88 -32.97 -7.16
C PHE A 301 15.96 -33.90 -6.59
N ASP A 302 15.89 -35.20 -6.89
CA ASP A 302 16.89 -36.16 -6.43
C ASP A 302 18.28 -35.87 -7.05
N ARG A 303 18.32 -35.41 -8.31
CA ARG A 303 19.58 -34.96 -8.93
C ARG A 303 20.17 -33.74 -8.25
N TYR A 304 19.35 -32.75 -7.93
CA TYR A 304 19.78 -31.58 -7.16
C TYR A 304 20.38 -32.01 -5.81
N LEU A 305 19.66 -32.82 -5.03
CA LEU A 305 20.15 -33.33 -3.75
C LEU A 305 21.45 -34.13 -3.89
N GLN A 306 21.54 -35.03 -4.88
CA GLN A 306 22.74 -35.82 -5.15
C GLN A 306 23.94 -34.93 -5.52
N ALA A 307 23.72 -33.89 -6.32
CA ALA A 307 24.76 -32.97 -6.72
C ALA A 307 25.30 -32.12 -5.55
N LEU A 308 24.51 -31.87 -4.51
CA LEU A 308 25.00 -31.13 -3.33
C LEU A 308 25.86 -32.00 -2.38
N GLY A 309 26.05 -33.29 -2.67
CA GLY A 309 26.82 -34.23 -1.84
C GLY A 309 25.93 -35.08 -0.91
N PRO A 310 26.49 -35.99 -0.12
CA PRO A 310 25.70 -36.84 0.78
C PRO A 310 25.24 -36.02 2.00
N TRP A 311 24.03 -35.48 1.97
CA TRP A 311 23.43 -34.79 3.13
C TRP A 311 23.03 -35.83 4.16
N ARG A 312 23.81 -35.97 5.23
CA ARG A 312 23.43 -36.74 6.42
C ARG A 312 22.45 -35.91 7.25
N ASP A 313 21.63 -36.54 8.07
CA ASP A 313 20.69 -35.82 8.98
C ASP A 313 21.41 -34.77 9.86
N GLU A 314 22.70 -34.98 10.14
CA GLU A 314 23.60 -34.08 10.87
C GLU A 314 23.94 -32.78 10.11
N ASP A 315 24.00 -32.83 8.77
CA ASP A 315 24.30 -31.66 7.94
C ASP A 315 23.18 -30.62 8.03
N TRP A 316 21.95 -31.04 8.27
CA TRP A 316 20.85 -30.08 8.36
C TRP A 316 20.88 -29.18 9.61
N LEU A 317 21.80 -29.40 10.56
CA LEU A 317 21.96 -28.58 11.75
C LEU A 317 22.45 -27.15 11.44
N PHE A 318 23.24 -26.97 10.36
CA PHE A 318 23.76 -25.63 10.00
C PHE A 318 22.69 -24.69 9.42
N LEU A 319 21.56 -25.22 8.95
CA LEU A 319 20.41 -24.43 8.51
C LEU A 319 19.53 -23.95 9.68
N GLY A 320 19.76 -24.45 10.90
CA GLY A 320 18.98 -24.11 12.10
C GLY A 320 17.47 -24.34 11.92
N ASP A 321 16.66 -23.41 12.42
CA ASP A 321 15.19 -23.47 12.32
C ASP A 321 14.68 -23.40 10.86
N ALA A 322 15.52 -22.98 9.90
CA ALA A 322 15.18 -22.95 8.48
C ALA A 322 15.26 -24.33 7.82
N ALA A 323 15.80 -25.35 8.50
CA ALA A 323 15.96 -26.70 7.95
C ALA A 323 14.64 -27.45 7.78
N GLU A 324 13.66 -27.20 8.66
CA GLU A 324 12.42 -27.97 8.75
C GLU A 324 11.64 -28.06 7.41
N PRO A 325 11.38 -26.95 6.68
CA PRO A 325 10.69 -26.99 5.38
C PRO A 325 11.36 -27.93 4.39
N LEU A 326 12.69 -27.88 4.30
CA LEU A 326 13.43 -28.67 3.33
C LEU A 326 13.49 -30.14 3.76
N ARG A 327 13.67 -30.45 5.05
CA ARG A 327 13.56 -31.83 5.58
C ARG A 327 12.18 -32.44 5.30
N LYS A 328 11.12 -31.65 5.49
CA LYS A 328 9.73 -32.06 5.20
C LYS A 328 9.53 -32.30 3.70
N ALA A 329 10.07 -31.43 2.83
CA ALA A 329 10.01 -31.62 1.39
C ALA A 329 10.78 -32.86 0.93
N VAL A 330 11.99 -33.11 1.46
CA VAL A 330 12.76 -34.34 1.18
C VAL A 330 11.97 -35.58 1.61
N ALA A 331 11.44 -35.59 2.84
CA ALA A 331 10.66 -36.71 3.37
C ALA A 331 9.39 -37.03 2.56
N LEU A 332 8.77 -36.02 1.94
CA LEU A 332 7.53 -36.16 1.18
C LEU A 332 7.73 -36.37 -0.32
N ARG A 333 8.86 -35.95 -0.91
CA ARG A 333 9.02 -35.82 -2.37
C ARG A 333 10.25 -36.48 -2.94
N SER A 334 11.28 -36.76 -2.15
CA SER A 334 12.45 -37.49 -2.63
C SER A 334 12.16 -38.99 -2.69
N GLN A 335 12.50 -39.65 -3.79
CA GLN A 335 12.37 -41.11 -3.91
C GLN A 335 13.63 -41.83 -3.40
N ARG A 336 14.78 -41.13 -3.43
CA ARG A 336 16.09 -41.71 -3.15
C ARG A 336 16.62 -41.37 -1.76
N PHE A 337 16.35 -40.17 -1.26
CA PHE A 337 16.85 -39.69 0.03
C PHE A 337 15.76 -39.82 1.09
N LYS A 338 16.12 -40.39 2.24
CA LYS A 338 15.26 -40.46 3.42
C LYS A 338 15.86 -39.61 4.52
N THR A 339 15.03 -38.84 5.22
CA THR A 339 15.42 -38.10 6.43
C THR A 339 14.82 -38.77 7.65
N GLY A 340 15.44 -38.61 8.82
CA GLY A 340 14.84 -39.00 10.10
C GLY A 340 13.64 -38.13 10.53
N TYR A 341 13.23 -37.16 9.70
CA TYR A 341 12.12 -36.26 10.00
C TYR A 341 10.78 -37.00 9.84
N LEU A 342 10.09 -37.20 10.96
CA LEU A 342 8.73 -37.73 10.99
C LEU A 342 7.73 -36.60 10.71
N VAL A 343 6.97 -36.74 9.62
CA VAL A 343 5.89 -35.80 9.29
C VAL A 343 4.71 -36.05 10.24
N MET A 344 4.73 -35.38 11.40
CA MET A 344 3.75 -35.56 12.48
C MET A 344 2.34 -35.07 12.11
N ASP A 345 2.22 -34.13 11.17
CA ASP A 345 0.93 -33.64 10.67
C ASP A 345 0.25 -34.66 9.73
N GLY A 346 0.92 -35.75 9.36
CA GLY A 346 0.49 -36.71 8.35
C GLY A 346 -0.66 -37.66 8.74
N SER A 347 -1.48 -37.29 9.73
CA SER A 347 -2.82 -37.87 9.92
C SER A 347 -3.60 -37.75 8.59
N PRO A 348 -4.50 -38.68 8.22
CA PRO A 348 -5.25 -38.56 6.97
C PRO A 348 -5.87 -37.16 6.79
N VAL A 349 -6.24 -36.51 7.90
CA VAL A 349 -6.69 -35.11 7.93
C VAL A 349 -5.70 -34.24 8.71
N LEU A 350 -5.22 -33.17 8.09
CA LEU A 350 -4.40 -32.13 8.72
C LEU A 350 -5.19 -31.36 9.79
N ALA A 351 -4.54 -31.09 10.93
CA ALA A 351 -5.13 -30.27 11.98
C ALA A 351 -5.08 -28.77 11.62
N PRO A 352 -6.05 -27.95 12.09
CA PRO A 352 -5.96 -26.49 11.99
C PRO A 352 -4.61 -25.95 12.49
N GLY A 353 -4.00 -25.03 11.74
CA GLY A 353 -2.67 -24.47 11.98
C GLY A 353 -1.51 -25.23 11.32
N SER A 354 -1.75 -26.41 10.75
CA SER A 354 -0.69 -27.19 10.07
C SER A 354 -0.12 -26.41 8.88
N VAL A 355 1.22 -26.38 8.78
CA VAL A 355 1.91 -25.66 7.69
C VAL A 355 2.03 -26.57 6.47
N VAL A 356 1.48 -26.12 5.35
CA VAL A 356 1.38 -26.89 4.09
C VAL A 356 2.28 -26.35 2.98
N GLY A 357 2.78 -25.13 3.14
CA GLY A 357 3.71 -24.51 2.20
C GLY A 357 4.24 -23.17 2.70
N ARG A 358 5.02 -22.50 1.85
CA ARG A 358 5.53 -21.15 2.07
C ARG A 358 5.43 -20.33 0.80
N PHE A 359 5.10 -19.06 0.95
CA PHE A 359 5.19 -18.06 -0.09
C PHE A 359 6.49 -17.27 0.08
N TYR A 360 7.24 -17.07 -1.00
CA TYR A 360 8.45 -16.25 -1.05
C TYR A 360 8.22 -15.05 -1.96
N SER A 361 8.44 -13.85 -1.44
CA SER A 361 8.37 -12.59 -2.18
C SER A 361 9.68 -12.33 -2.94
N SER A 362 9.65 -11.42 -3.92
CA SER A 362 10.83 -11.05 -4.72
C SER A 362 11.97 -10.43 -3.90
N ASP A 363 11.66 -9.83 -2.75
CA ASP A 363 12.63 -9.29 -1.78
C ASP A 363 13.30 -10.37 -0.89
N GLY A 364 12.95 -11.65 -1.08
CA GLY A 364 13.44 -12.79 -0.31
C GLY A 364 12.73 -13.00 1.03
N SER A 365 11.73 -12.18 1.38
CA SER A 365 10.86 -12.43 2.53
C SER A 365 9.98 -13.66 2.27
N ASN A 366 9.56 -14.36 3.35
CA ASN A 366 8.67 -15.50 3.21
C ASN A 366 7.60 -15.59 4.29
N VAL A 367 6.46 -16.14 3.90
CA VAL A 367 5.25 -16.28 4.72
C VAL A 367 4.81 -17.74 4.73
N GLN A 368 4.43 -18.26 5.91
CA GLN A 368 3.90 -19.61 6.03
C GLN A 368 2.45 -19.67 5.57
N VAL A 369 2.10 -20.75 4.85
CA VAL A 369 0.72 -21.07 4.49
C VAL A 369 0.20 -22.14 5.45
N ARG A 370 -0.86 -21.83 6.19
CA ARG A 370 -1.46 -22.70 7.20
C ARG A 370 -2.87 -23.08 6.83
N VAL A 371 -3.27 -24.32 7.06
CA VAL A 371 -4.67 -24.74 6.92
C VAL A 371 -5.47 -24.30 8.13
N LEU A 372 -6.70 -23.87 7.91
CA LEU A 372 -7.62 -23.39 8.94
C LEU A 372 -8.76 -24.38 9.18
N LEU A 373 -9.48 -24.75 8.12
CA LEU A 373 -10.65 -25.62 8.19
C LEU A 373 -10.66 -26.61 7.03
N LEU A 374 -11.00 -27.87 7.31
CA LEU A 374 -11.32 -28.85 6.27
C LEU A 374 -12.69 -28.51 5.65
N LEU A 375 -12.71 -28.19 4.36
CA LEU A 375 -13.92 -27.85 3.60
C LEU A 375 -14.55 -29.09 2.97
N THR A 376 -13.73 -30.01 2.45
CA THR A 376 -14.23 -31.20 1.76
C THR A 376 -13.20 -32.32 1.72
N GLU A 377 -13.70 -33.55 1.57
CA GLU A 377 -12.90 -34.74 1.30
C GLU A 377 -13.58 -35.53 0.18
N GLU A 378 -12.84 -35.79 -0.90
CA GLU A 378 -13.37 -36.37 -2.13
C GLU A 378 -12.46 -37.47 -2.69
N THR A 379 -13.00 -38.31 -3.55
CA THR A 379 -12.29 -39.46 -4.14
C THR A 379 -11.44 -39.11 -5.35
N SER A 380 -11.54 -37.89 -5.86
CA SER A 380 -10.83 -37.41 -7.05
C SER A 380 -10.55 -35.91 -6.95
N LEU A 381 -9.46 -35.43 -7.56
CA LEU A 381 -9.06 -34.02 -7.56
C LEU A 381 -10.17 -33.14 -8.15
N GLU A 382 -10.80 -33.56 -9.24
CA GLU A 382 -11.80 -32.76 -9.96
C GLU A 382 -13.02 -32.46 -9.08
N ARG A 383 -13.45 -33.45 -8.28
CA ARG A 383 -14.56 -33.30 -7.33
C ARG A 383 -14.18 -32.41 -6.15
N ALA A 384 -12.98 -32.58 -5.60
CA ALA A 384 -12.46 -31.72 -4.54
C ALA A 384 -12.36 -30.26 -5.03
N GLU A 385 -11.76 -30.06 -6.20
CA GLU A 385 -11.62 -28.75 -6.83
C GLU A 385 -12.97 -28.09 -7.05
N LEU A 386 -13.94 -28.82 -7.59
CA LEU A 386 -15.29 -28.31 -7.81
C LEU A 386 -15.96 -27.85 -6.50
N ARG A 387 -15.92 -28.66 -5.43
CA ARG A 387 -16.49 -28.26 -4.13
C ARG A 387 -15.76 -27.09 -3.49
N VAL A 388 -14.43 -27.05 -3.56
CA VAL A 388 -13.60 -26.02 -2.93
C VAL A 388 -13.71 -24.67 -3.64
N ARG A 389 -13.79 -24.65 -4.97
CA ARG A 389 -13.98 -23.41 -5.75
C ARG A 389 -15.32 -22.73 -5.47
N ASN A 390 -16.32 -23.53 -5.09
CA ASN A 390 -17.68 -23.13 -4.78
C ASN A 390 -17.95 -23.02 -3.25
N ALA A 391 -16.91 -23.08 -2.41
CA ALA A 391 -17.00 -22.87 -0.97
C ALA A 391 -16.89 -21.36 -0.61
N PRO A 392 -17.32 -20.92 0.59
CA PRO A 392 -17.24 -19.52 1.00
C PRO A 392 -15.82 -18.94 0.86
N ARG A 393 -15.69 -17.76 0.24
CA ARG A 393 -14.41 -17.22 -0.30
C ARG A 393 -13.61 -16.29 0.60
N GLY A 394 -13.90 -16.23 1.90
CA GLY A 394 -13.23 -15.29 2.82
C GLY A 394 -11.72 -15.50 2.99
N THR A 395 -11.15 -16.57 2.43
CA THR A 395 -9.74 -16.97 2.59
C THR A 395 -9.25 -17.75 1.37
N PRO A 396 -7.93 -17.81 1.08
CA PRO A 396 -7.39 -18.73 0.07
C PRO A 396 -7.70 -20.19 0.42
N HIS A 397 -7.85 -21.03 -0.59
CA HIS A 397 -8.10 -22.46 -0.42
C HIS A 397 -6.96 -23.30 -0.97
N VAL A 398 -6.67 -24.43 -0.30
CA VAL A 398 -5.66 -25.39 -0.74
C VAL A 398 -6.26 -26.78 -0.84
N ILE A 399 -5.89 -27.53 -1.88
CA ILE A 399 -6.31 -28.93 -2.06
C ILE A 399 -5.07 -29.79 -1.97
N ILE A 400 -5.12 -30.79 -1.10
CA ILE A 400 -3.97 -31.64 -0.77
C ILE A 400 -4.36 -33.11 -0.97
N PRO A 401 -3.57 -33.90 -1.70
CA PRO A 401 -3.78 -35.34 -1.79
C PRO A 401 -3.37 -36.03 -0.49
N GLY A 402 -4.23 -36.91 0.00
CA GLY A 402 -3.97 -37.78 1.12
C GLY A 402 -3.30 -39.10 0.70
N LYS A 403 -2.54 -39.70 1.63
CA LYS A 403 -1.93 -41.02 1.43
C LYS A 403 -2.94 -42.15 1.23
N ASP A 404 -4.18 -41.92 1.64
CA ASP A 404 -5.33 -42.83 1.48
C ASP A 404 -6.00 -42.71 0.10
N GLY A 405 -5.43 -41.94 -0.84
CA GLY A 405 -5.97 -41.74 -2.17
C GLY A 405 -7.14 -40.75 -2.24
N ARG A 406 -7.48 -40.09 -1.13
CA ARG A 406 -8.52 -39.05 -1.08
C ARG A 406 -7.92 -37.65 -1.23
N TRP A 407 -8.69 -36.74 -1.81
CA TRP A 407 -8.33 -35.35 -2.00
C TRP A 407 -9.06 -34.48 -0.99
N ARG A 408 -8.32 -33.65 -0.25
CA ARG A 408 -8.87 -32.83 0.83
C ARG A 408 -8.70 -31.36 0.54
N GLY A 409 -9.82 -30.64 0.55
CA GLY A 409 -9.86 -29.20 0.39
C GLY A 409 -9.88 -28.50 1.74
N TYR A 410 -9.03 -27.50 1.94
CA TYR A 410 -8.94 -26.72 3.15
C TYR A 410 -9.07 -25.23 2.85
N SER A 411 -9.66 -24.47 3.78
CA SER A 411 -9.35 -23.05 3.87
C SER A 411 -7.97 -22.86 4.45
N ALA A 412 -7.29 -21.79 4.03
CA ALA A 412 -5.92 -21.51 4.41
C ALA A 412 -5.71 -20.03 4.72
N GLU A 413 -4.63 -19.71 5.41
CA GLU A 413 -4.18 -18.34 5.65
C GLU A 413 -2.68 -18.20 5.35
N PHE A 414 -2.30 -16.99 4.96
CA PHE A 414 -0.91 -16.55 4.90
C PHE A 414 -0.60 -15.86 6.23
N ASN A 415 0.31 -16.43 7.02
CA ASN A 415 0.67 -15.87 8.34
C ASN A 415 1.60 -14.65 8.19
N THR A 416 1.06 -13.52 7.76
CA THR A 416 1.80 -12.26 7.53
C THR A 416 2.02 -11.49 8.84
N THR A 417 3.25 -11.02 9.07
CA THR A 417 3.52 -10.05 10.14
C THR A 417 3.12 -8.63 9.69
N PRO A 418 2.66 -7.73 10.57
CA PRO A 418 2.32 -6.36 10.20
C PRO A 418 3.47 -5.67 9.45
N GLY A 419 3.21 -5.19 8.23
CA GLY A 419 4.20 -4.57 7.34
C GLY A 419 4.96 -5.51 6.40
N ALA A 420 4.68 -6.82 6.41
CA ALA A 420 5.16 -7.74 5.38
C ALA A 420 4.31 -7.60 4.10
N PRO A 421 4.88 -7.85 2.90
CA PRO A 421 4.12 -7.83 1.66
C PRO A 421 2.97 -8.83 1.71
N GLU A 422 1.77 -8.42 1.32
CA GLU A 422 0.61 -9.30 1.33
C GLU A 422 0.69 -10.29 0.15
N PRO A 423 0.81 -11.61 0.39
CA PRO A 423 1.02 -12.60 -0.68
C PRO A 423 -0.09 -12.67 -1.73
N LEU A 424 -1.28 -12.19 -1.38
CA LEU A 424 -2.44 -12.16 -2.26
C LEU A 424 -2.43 -10.93 -3.19
N GLU A 425 -1.77 -9.85 -2.80
CA GLU A 425 -1.67 -8.60 -3.59
C GLU A 425 -0.45 -8.61 -4.53
N ASN A 426 0.63 -9.30 -4.15
CA ASN A 426 1.84 -9.42 -4.96
C ASN A 426 1.86 -10.70 -5.81
N SER A 427 1.45 -10.59 -7.07
CA SER A 427 1.45 -11.71 -8.05
C SER A 427 2.85 -12.26 -8.37
N GLU A 428 3.92 -11.50 -8.09
CA GLU A 428 5.30 -11.86 -8.41
C GLU A 428 5.94 -12.91 -7.50
N GLY A 429 5.38 -13.15 -6.31
CA GLY A 429 5.94 -14.12 -5.36
C GLY A 429 5.55 -15.58 -5.65
N ASN A 430 6.28 -16.51 -5.02
CA ASN A 430 6.24 -17.94 -5.31
C ASN A 430 5.79 -18.78 -4.12
N ALA A 431 4.72 -19.54 -4.29
CA ALA A 431 4.30 -20.54 -3.33
C ALA A 431 4.98 -21.90 -3.61
N TYR A 432 5.69 -22.43 -2.61
CA TYR A 432 6.26 -23.77 -2.63
C TYR A 432 5.55 -24.68 -1.61
N TRP A 433 5.02 -25.80 -2.09
CA TRP A 433 4.18 -26.70 -1.30
C TRP A 433 4.97 -27.91 -0.79
N TYR A 434 4.72 -28.29 0.47
CA TYR A 434 5.38 -29.47 1.04
C TYR A 434 4.78 -30.76 0.50
N TYR A 435 3.45 -30.83 0.43
CA TYR A 435 2.74 -31.97 -0.11
C TYR A 435 2.75 -31.94 -1.65
N PRO A 436 3.11 -33.05 -2.33
CA PRO A 436 3.09 -33.13 -3.78
C PRO A 436 1.65 -33.05 -4.30
N GLY A 437 1.44 -32.42 -5.46
CA GLY A 437 0.11 -32.26 -6.07
C GLY A 437 -0.80 -31.23 -5.39
N THR A 438 -0.30 -30.41 -4.47
CA THR A 438 -1.11 -29.36 -3.83
C THR A 438 -1.54 -28.29 -4.83
N LEU A 439 -2.85 -28.01 -4.87
CA LEU A 439 -3.43 -26.92 -5.66
C LEU A 439 -3.79 -25.75 -4.74
N LEU A 440 -3.45 -24.52 -5.14
CA LEU A 440 -3.90 -23.28 -4.51
C LEU A 440 -5.00 -22.65 -5.36
N ILE A 441 -6.08 -22.22 -4.71
CA ILE A 441 -7.14 -21.41 -5.29
C ILE A 441 -7.13 -20.09 -4.51
N ARG A 442 -6.71 -19.00 -5.15
CA ARG A 442 -6.71 -17.67 -4.52
C ARG A 442 -8.14 -17.12 -4.44
N PRO A 443 -8.42 -16.21 -3.50
CA PRO A 443 -9.63 -15.41 -3.57
C PRO A 443 -9.67 -14.70 -4.93
N GLY A 444 -10.81 -14.77 -5.62
CA GLY A 444 -10.96 -14.20 -6.95
C GLY A 444 -10.48 -15.06 -8.12
N ASP A 445 -9.82 -16.21 -7.88
CA ASP A 445 -9.50 -17.16 -8.96
C ASP A 445 -10.79 -17.87 -9.41
N TRP A 446 -11.34 -17.42 -10.53
CA TRP A 446 -12.52 -18.02 -11.17
C TRP A 446 -12.06 -18.85 -12.36
N ARG A 447 -12.58 -20.08 -12.48
CA ARG A 447 -12.25 -20.93 -13.62
C ARG A 447 -13.22 -20.64 -14.75
N PRO A 448 -12.77 -20.29 -15.97
CA PRO A 448 -13.66 -20.21 -17.12
C PRO A 448 -14.45 -21.51 -17.27
N GLY A 449 -15.75 -21.42 -17.53
CA GLY A 449 -16.64 -22.59 -17.51
C GLY A 449 -16.24 -23.65 -18.55
N LEU A 450 -15.99 -24.89 -18.12
CA LEU A 450 -15.62 -26.03 -18.98
C LEU A 450 -16.83 -26.68 -19.68
N GLY A 451 -17.96 -25.97 -19.79
CA GLY A 451 -19.26 -26.53 -20.18
C GLY A 451 -19.86 -27.48 -19.12
N ALA A 452 -21.10 -27.91 -19.33
CA ALA A 452 -21.82 -28.78 -18.39
C ALA A 452 -21.11 -30.12 -18.14
N GLY A 453 -20.37 -30.62 -19.14
CA GLY A 453 -19.76 -31.94 -19.17
C GLY A 453 -20.80 -33.07 -19.13
N THR A 454 -20.32 -34.31 -19.13
CA THR A 454 -21.16 -35.52 -19.02
C THR A 454 -20.76 -36.35 -17.79
N GLY A 455 -21.71 -37.05 -17.17
CA GLY A 455 -21.45 -38.01 -16.08
C GLY A 455 -21.49 -37.42 -14.65
N ARG A 456 -20.70 -37.99 -13.73
CA ARG A 456 -20.78 -37.73 -12.28
C ARG A 456 -20.44 -36.29 -11.87
N LEU A 457 -19.58 -35.59 -12.63
CA LEU A 457 -19.24 -34.19 -12.35
C LEU A 457 -20.39 -33.24 -12.70
N ALA A 458 -21.14 -33.51 -13.77
CA ALA A 458 -22.32 -32.72 -14.14
C ALA A 458 -23.40 -32.80 -13.04
N ALA A 459 -23.62 -33.99 -12.47
CA ALA A 459 -24.53 -34.18 -11.34
C ALA A 459 -24.09 -33.37 -10.11
N LEU A 460 -22.79 -33.37 -9.78
CA LEU A 460 -22.24 -32.58 -8.67
C LEU A 460 -22.39 -31.07 -8.90
N ARG A 461 -22.16 -30.57 -10.13
CA ARG A 461 -22.39 -29.15 -10.45
C ARG A 461 -23.85 -28.75 -10.24
N ARG A 462 -24.80 -29.59 -10.67
CA ARG A 462 -26.23 -29.32 -10.47
C ARG A 462 -26.62 -29.40 -9.00
N GLU A 463 -26.07 -30.33 -8.22
CA GLU A 463 -26.26 -30.42 -6.75
C GLU A 463 -25.80 -29.14 -6.04
N LEU A 464 -24.61 -28.64 -6.36
CA LEU A 464 -24.07 -27.40 -5.78
C LEU A 464 -24.95 -26.19 -6.13
N LEU A 465 -25.36 -26.08 -7.40
CA LEU A 465 -26.25 -25.01 -7.85
C LEU A 465 -27.58 -25.04 -7.11
N GLN A 466 -28.25 -26.19 -7.06
CA GLN A 466 -29.57 -26.31 -6.43
C GLN A 466 -29.51 -26.03 -4.93
N THR A 467 -28.44 -26.46 -4.26
CA THR A 467 -28.23 -26.18 -2.85
C THR A 467 -28.05 -24.68 -2.61
N ALA A 468 -27.26 -23.99 -3.44
CA ALA A 468 -27.06 -22.54 -3.33
C ALA A 468 -28.35 -21.76 -3.61
N LEU A 469 -29.11 -22.14 -4.66
CA LEU A 469 -30.39 -21.52 -4.98
C LEU A 469 -31.45 -21.73 -3.89
N ALA A 470 -31.48 -22.91 -3.26
CA ALA A 470 -32.45 -23.22 -2.20
C ALA A 470 -32.14 -22.54 -0.85
N THR A 471 -30.87 -22.22 -0.59
CA THR A 471 -30.43 -21.65 0.70
C THR A 471 -30.27 -20.14 0.68
N ALA A 472 -30.02 -19.55 -0.48
CA ALA A 472 -29.80 -18.12 -0.58
C ALA A 472 -31.11 -17.32 -0.49
N THR A 473 -31.07 -16.24 0.29
CA THR A 473 -32.15 -15.27 0.44
C THR A 473 -31.62 -13.86 0.23
N PRO A 474 -32.47 -12.84 0.00
CA PRO A 474 -32.00 -11.46 -0.14
C PRO A 474 -31.17 -10.98 1.06
N GLN A 475 -31.50 -11.43 2.28
CA GLN A 475 -30.78 -11.10 3.51
C GLN A 475 -29.51 -11.95 3.70
N GLN A 476 -29.43 -13.12 3.08
CA GLN A 476 -28.30 -14.06 3.17
C GLN A 476 -27.90 -14.60 1.78
N PRO A 477 -27.29 -13.77 0.91
CA PRO A 477 -26.95 -14.16 -0.45
C PRO A 477 -25.63 -14.94 -0.56
N GLN A 478 -24.89 -15.13 0.55
CA GLN A 478 -23.55 -15.73 0.59
C GLN A 478 -23.42 -17.06 -0.18
N PRO A 479 -24.39 -17.99 -0.13
CA PRO A 479 -24.28 -19.24 -0.88
C PRO A 479 -24.15 -19.05 -2.40
N LEU A 480 -24.75 -17.99 -2.97
CA LEU A 480 -24.64 -17.68 -4.40
C LEU A 480 -23.31 -17.03 -4.75
N LEU A 481 -22.78 -16.17 -3.87
CA LEU A 481 -21.55 -15.41 -4.13
C LEU A 481 -20.34 -16.31 -4.38
N ALA A 482 -20.32 -17.48 -3.75
CA ALA A 482 -19.25 -18.45 -3.87
C ALA A 482 -19.22 -19.21 -5.21
N LEU A 483 -20.31 -19.21 -5.99
CA LEU A 483 -20.47 -20.10 -7.15
C LEU A 483 -19.54 -19.74 -8.32
N ASP A 484 -18.70 -20.66 -8.79
CA ASP A 484 -17.79 -20.44 -9.93
C ASP A 484 -18.53 -20.48 -11.29
N HIS A 485 -17.89 -20.01 -12.35
CA HIS A 485 -18.51 -19.92 -13.69
C HIS A 485 -19.04 -21.26 -14.20
N ASP A 486 -18.38 -22.35 -13.82
CA ASP A 486 -18.73 -23.70 -14.28
C ASP A 486 -20.09 -24.15 -13.70
N VAL A 487 -20.38 -23.83 -12.44
CA VAL A 487 -21.70 -24.07 -11.82
C VAL A 487 -22.73 -23.05 -12.33
N LEU A 488 -22.35 -21.76 -12.44
CA LEU A 488 -23.23 -20.70 -12.94
C LEU A 488 -23.66 -20.91 -14.40
N SER A 489 -22.88 -21.64 -15.20
CA SER A 489 -23.23 -21.99 -16.58
C SER A 489 -24.51 -22.85 -16.67
N LEU A 490 -24.87 -23.56 -15.59
CA LEU A 490 -26.05 -24.42 -15.52
C LEU A 490 -27.35 -23.69 -15.15
N LEU A 491 -27.28 -22.39 -14.86
CA LEU A 491 -28.47 -21.60 -14.54
C LEU A 491 -29.40 -21.53 -15.75
N THR A 492 -30.67 -21.86 -15.54
CA THR A 492 -31.72 -21.59 -16.53
C THR A 492 -32.00 -20.08 -16.61
N PRO A 493 -32.64 -19.58 -17.68
CA PRO A 493 -32.98 -18.16 -17.79
C PRO A 493 -33.79 -17.60 -16.60
N ASP A 494 -34.67 -18.41 -16.00
CA ASP A 494 -35.44 -18.00 -14.81
C ASP A 494 -34.60 -18.02 -13.53
N GLU A 495 -33.74 -19.02 -13.36
CA GLU A 495 -32.80 -19.08 -12.24
C GLU A 495 -31.82 -17.89 -12.28
N ARG A 496 -31.35 -17.47 -13.47
CA ARG A 496 -30.51 -16.27 -13.65
C ARG A 496 -31.23 -15.01 -13.17
N LEU A 497 -32.48 -14.79 -13.58
CA LEU A 497 -33.28 -13.67 -13.11
C LEU A 497 -33.50 -13.73 -11.58
N GLY A 498 -33.70 -14.94 -11.03
CA GLY A 498 -33.79 -15.18 -9.60
C GLY A 498 -32.55 -14.69 -8.85
N VAL A 499 -31.35 -15.02 -9.33
CA VAL A 499 -30.08 -14.56 -8.73
C VAL A 499 -29.98 -13.03 -8.76
N PHE A 500 -30.31 -12.39 -9.88
CA PHE A 500 -30.35 -10.93 -9.98
C PHE A 500 -31.32 -10.32 -8.95
N ASN A 501 -32.54 -10.85 -8.86
CA ASN A 501 -33.54 -10.35 -7.92
C ASN A 501 -33.11 -10.53 -6.46
N THR A 502 -32.51 -11.67 -6.10
CA THR A 502 -32.00 -11.92 -4.74
C THR A 502 -30.97 -10.87 -4.33
N LEU A 503 -30.01 -10.54 -5.19
CA LEU A 503 -29.00 -9.53 -4.88
C LEU A 503 -29.54 -8.10 -4.88
N LEU A 504 -30.40 -7.76 -5.85
CA LEU A 504 -30.94 -6.39 -6.03
C LEU A 504 -32.04 -6.02 -5.03
N THR A 505 -32.62 -6.99 -4.33
CA THR A 505 -33.64 -6.75 -3.28
C THR A 505 -33.07 -6.76 -1.87
N GLY A 506 -31.87 -7.31 -1.69
CA GLY A 506 -31.17 -7.40 -0.40
C GLY A 506 -30.24 -6.21 -0.12
N PRO A 507 -29.63 -6.17 1.08
CA PRO A 507 -28.62 -5.17 1.41
C PRO A 507 -27.26 -5.45 0.74
N ALA A 508 -27.13 -6.51 -0.07
CA ALA A 508 -25.85 -6.97 -0.63
C ALA A 508 -25.10 -5.85 -1.38
N LEU A 509 -25.82 -5.01 -2.14
CA LEU A 509 -25.23 -3.90 -2.90
C LEU A 509 -25.00 -2.62 -2.07
N THR A 510 -25.39 -2.61 -0.81
CA THR A 510 -25.24 -1.47 0.12
C THR A 510 -24.45 -1.82 1.39
N SER A 511 -24.04 -3.08 1.56
CA SER A 511 -23.20 -3.56 2.66
C SER A 511 -21.73 -3.71 2.23
N ASP A 512 -20.92 -4.24 3.14
CA ASP A 512 -19.57 -4.75 2.91
C ASP A 512 -19.45 -5.81 1.81
N MET A 513 -20.56 -6.43 1.38
CA MET A 513 -20.61 -7.48 0.36
C MET A 513 -20.81 -6.95 -1.07
N ARG A 514 -20.82 -5.62 -1.25
CA ARG A 514 -21.17 -4.97 -2.53
C ARG A 514 -20.31 -5.40 -3.70
N GLU A 515 -19.01 -5.60 -3.49
CA GLU A 515 -18.05 -5.98 -4.53
C GLU A 515 -18.29 -7.44 -4.95
N ASP A 516 -18.39 -8.36 -3.99
CA ASP A 516 -18.71 -9.77 -4.26
C ASP A 516 -20.05 -9.93 -4.99
N ALA A 517 -21.05 -9.13 -4.64
CA ALA A 517 -22.35 -9.13 -5.29
C ALA A 517 -22.25 -8.72 -6.77
N VAL A 518 -21.52 -7.63 -7.09
CA VAL A 518 -21.33 -7.21 -8.48
C VAL A 518 -20.46 -8.21 -9.26
N HIS A 519 -19.44 -8.80 -8.63
CA HIS A 519 -18.67 -9.89 -9.22
C HIS A 519 -19.53 -11.11 -9.53
N LEU A 520 -20.49 -11.48 -8.66
CA LEU A 520 -21.44 -12.56 -8.96
C LEU A 520 -22.30 -12.22 -10.19
N LEU A 521 -22.88 -11.02 -10.25
CA LEU A 521 -23.70 -10.61 -11.39
C LEU A 521 -22.91 -10.64 -12.71
N THR A 522 -21.65 -10.19 -12.65
CA THR A 522 -20.72 -10.24 -13.79
C THR A 522 -20.50 -11.67 -14.25
N ARG A 523 -20.23 -12.59 -13.30
CA ARG A 523 -20.02 -14.01 -13.61
C ARG A 523 -21.27 -14.69 -14.15
N VAL A 524 -22.45 -14.35 -13.64
CA VAL A 524 -23.73 -14.84 -14.16
C VAL A 524 -23.91 -14.44 -15.63
N LEU A 525 -23.60 -13.18 -15.99
CA LEU A 525 -23.70 -12.72 -17.38
C LEU A 525 -22.67 -13.42 -18.27
N LEU A 526 -21.40 -13.47 -17.87
CA LEU A 526 -20.34 -14.14 -18.63
C LEU A 526 -20.63 -15.64 -18.82
N SER A 527 -21.23 -16.29 -17.82
CA SER A 527 -21.67 -17.69 -17.89
C SER A 527 -23.03 -17.88 -18.58
N THR A 528 -23.65 -16.83 -19.14
CA THR A 528 -24.89 -16.96 -19.93
C THR A 528 -24.55 -17.37 -21.35
N PRO A 529 -25.14 -18.44 -21.92
CA PRO A 529 -24.98 -18.77 -23.33
C PRO A 529 -25.40 -17.61 -24.23
N ASP A 530 -24.70 -17.37 -25.34
CA ASP A 530 -24.92 -16.16 -26.16
C ASP A 530 -26.36 -16.10 -26.71
N ARG A 531 -26.92 -17.24 -27.13
CA ARG A 531 -28.34 -17.36 -27.55
C ARG A 531 -29.36 -17.05 -26.44
N GLU A 532 -28.97 -17.19 -25.17
CA GLU A 532 -29.83 -16.98 -23.99
C GLU A 532 -29.68 -15.56 -23.41
N PHE A 533 -28.66 -14.81 -23.84
CA PHE A 533 -28.42 -13.46 -23.36
C PHE A 533 -29.51 -12.47 -23.78
N PRO A 534 -29.99 -12.41 -25.05
CA PRO A 534 -31.06 -11.49 -25.41
C PRO A 534 -32.37 -11.73 -24.62
N PRO A 535 -32.87 -12.98 -24.45
CA PRO A 535 -34.02 -13.24 -23.59
C PRO A 535 -33.79 -12.82 -22.12
N LEU A 536 -32.58 -13.00 -21.59
CA LEU A 536 -32.23 -12.55 -20.24
C LEU A 536 -32.26 -11.03 -20.13
N GLU A 537 -31.68 -10.31 -21.09
CA GLU A 537 -31.72 -8.85 -21.16
C GLU A 537 -33.16 -8.32 -21.17
N ARG A 538 -34.06 -8.95 -21.94
CA ARG A 538 -35.50 -8.61 -21.94
C ARG A 538 -36.14 -8.75 -20.57
N LYS A 539 -35.78 -9.80 -19.83
CA LYS A 539 -36.29 -10.04 -18.47
C LYS A 539 -35.73 -9.03 -17.48
N LEU A 540 -34.44 -8.70 -17.57
CA LEU A 540 -33.77 -7.75 -16.69
C LEU A 540 -34.28 -6.31 -16.87
N THR A 541 -34.60 -5.91 -18.11
CA THR A 541 -35.25 -4.62 -18.40
C THR A 541 -36.70 -4.60 -17.90
N SER A 542 -37.46 -5.66 -18.16
CA SER A 542 -38.89 -5.72 -17.81
C SER A 542 -39.14 -5.76 -16.29
N SER A 543 -38.25 -6.40 -15.52
CA SER A 543 -38.34 -6.51 -14.06
C SER A 543 -37.88 -5.26 -13.30
N GLY A 544 -37.24 -4.30 -13.99
CA GLY A 544 -36.59 -3.14 -13.36
C GLY A 544 -35.29 -3.48 -12.64
N ALA A 545 -34.72 -4.67 -12.87
CA ALA A 545 -33.45 -5.08 -12.27
C ALA A 545 -32.30 -4.15 -12.69
N LEU A 546 -32.26 -3.75 -13.96
CA LEU A 546 -31.23 -2.85 -14.49
C LEU A 546 -31.35 -1.42 -13.94
N GLU A 547 -32.58 -0.95 -13.71
CA GLU A 547 -32.85 0.37 -13.11
C GLU A 547 -32.28 0.43 -11.68
N LYS A 548 -32.50 -0.64 -10.89
CA LYS A 548 -31.93 -0.79 -9.55
C LYS A 548 -30.40 -0.88 -9.56
N LEU A 549 -29.83 -1.58 -10.54
CA LEU A 549 -28.38 -1.72 -10.70
C LEU A 549 -27.72 -0.36 -10.96
N LEU A 550 -28.28 0.45 -11.86
CA LEU A 550 -27.79 1.80 -12.15
C LEU A 550 -27.80 2.69 -10.91
N GLY A 551 -28.84 2.61 -10.07
CA GLY A 551 -28.97 3.36 -8.81
C GLY A 551 -28.14 2.85 -7.62
N SER A 552 -27.37 1.76 -7.75
CA SER A 552 -26.58 1.20 -6.65
C SER A 552 -25.26 1.97 -6.41
N ASN A 553 -24.75 2.01 -5.17
CA ASN A 553 -23.54 2.77 -4.80
C ASN A 553 -22.25 1.92 -4.80
N ALA A 554 -22.11 0.95 -5.72
CA ALA A 554 -20.94 0.06 -5.81
C ALA A 554 -20.03 0.47 -7.00
N PRO A 555 -19.07 1.40 -6.81
CA PRO A 555 -18.35 2.02 -7.93
C PRO A 555 -17.36 1.07 -8.63
N ASP A 556 -16.57 0.31 -7.87
CA ASP A 556 -15.38 -0.37 -8.43
C ASP A 556 -15.72 -1.64 -9.25
N GLY A 557 -16.87 -2.27 -9.00
CA GLY A 557 -17.29 -3.49 -9.72
C GLY A 557 -18.16 -3.24 -10.96
N LYS A 558 -18.78 -2.07 -11.11
CA LYS A 558 -19.77 -1.80 -12.17
C LYS A 558 -19.17 -1.79 -13.58
N VAL A 559 -17.91 -1.39 -13.70
CA VAL A 559 -17.19 -1.37 -14.98
C VAL A 559 -17.05 -2.78 -15.55
N LEU A 560 -16.63 -3.74 -14.72
CA LEU A 560 -16.52 -5.15 -15.12
C LEU A 560 -17.86 -5.73 -15.57
N LEU A 561 -18.94 -5.35 -14.88
CA LEU A 561 -20.29 -5.75 -15.25
C LEU A 561 -20.71 -5.17 -16.61
N GLY A 562 -20.39 -3.91 -16.87
CA GLY A 562 -20.60 -3.26 -18.17
C GLY A 562 -19.83 -3.93 -19.30
N GLN A 563 -18.55 -4.25 -19.08
CA GLN A 563 -17.73 -5.00 -20.03
C GLN A 563 -18.33 -6.38 -20.33
N ALA A 564 -18.85 -7.09 -19.32
CA ALA A 564 -19.53 -8.36 -19.53
C ALA A 564 -20.80 -8.20 -20.39
N PHE A 565 -21.55 -7.12 -20.22
CA PHE A 565 -22.69 -6.77 -21.10
C PHE A 565 -22.23 -6.56 -22.55
N THR A 566 -21.17 -5.78 -22.75
CA THR A 566 -20.61 -5.51 -24.09
C THR A 566 -20.08 -6.78 -24.76
N GLN A 567 -19.36 -7.62 -24.01
CA GLN A 567 -18.87 -8.90 -24.52
C GLN A 567 -20.03 -9.81 -24.96
N LYS A 568 -21.09 -9.90 -24.15
CA LYS A 568 -22.27 -10.72 -24.49
C LYS A 568 -23.10 -10.12 -25.62
N ALA A 569 -23.19 -8.80 -25.70
CA ALA A 569 -23.82 -8.12 -26.81
C ALA A 569 -23.07 -8.39 -28.13
N LEU A 570 -21.73 -8.31 -28.12
CA LEU A 570 -20.90 -8.61 -29.29
C LEU A 570 -21.06 -10.05 -29.77
N ALA A 571 -21.10 -11.00 -28.83
CA ALA A 571 -21.28 -12.42 -29.15
C ALA A 571 -22.69 -12.73 -29.67
N SER A 572 -23.71 -11.99 -29.22
CA SER A 572 -25.11 -12.20 -29.61
C SER A 572 -25.49 -11.44 -30.89
N PHE A 573 -24.89 -10.27 -31.10
CA PHE A 573 -25.20 -9.32 -32.17
C PHE A 573 -23.89 -8.72 -32.72
N PRO A 574 -23.23 -9.40 -33.67
CA PRO A 574 -21.95 -8.96 -34.22
C PRO A 574 -22.05 -7.56 -34.83
N LEU A 575 -21.05 -6.71 -34.54
CA LEU A 575 -20.93 -5.38 -35.14
C LEU A 575 -20.38 -5.47 -36.56
N VAL A 576 -20.96 -4.72 -37.50
CA VAL A 576 -20.43 -4.58 -38.87
C VAL A 576 -19.55 -3.33 -38.96
N LEU A 577 -18.37 -3.46 -39.58
CA LEU A 577 -17.33 -2.41 -39.63
C LEU A 577 -17.84 -1.07 -40.21
N ASP A 578 -18.71 -1.13 -41.22
CA ASP A 578 -19.27 0.06 -41.89
C ASP A 578 -20.06 1.00 -40.96
N LEU A 579 -20.46 0.55 -39.77
CA LEU A 579 -21.22 1.38 -38.82
C LEU A 579 -20.37 2.18 -37.85
N LEU A 580 -19.07 1.90 -37.72
CA LEU A 580 -18.21 2.50 -36.69
C LEU A 580 -18.19 4.04 -36.74
N GLU A 581 -18.23 4.62 -37.95
CA GLU A 581 -18.24 6.07 -38.15
C GLU A 581 -19.59 6.73 -37.82
N SER A 582 -20.68 5.96 -37.86
CA SER A 582 -22.05 6.43 -37.66
C SER A 582 -22.54 6.35 -36.21
N LEU A 583 -21.73 5.78 -35.30
CA LEU A 583 -22.13 5.55 -33.92
C LEU A 583 -22.21 6.85 -33.11
N PRO A 584 -23.18 6.96 -32.17
CA PRO A 584 -23.21 8.06 -31.22
C PRO A 584 -21.89 8.15 -30.46
N THR A 585 -21.27 9.32 -30.45
CA THR A 585 -20.00 9.58 -29.75
C THR A 585 -20.24 10.33 -28.46
N PHE A 586 -19.60 9.89 -27.39
CA PHE A 586 -19.61 10.53 -26.07
C PHE A 586 -18.18 10.75 -25.57
N HIS A 587 -18.00 11.72 -24.70
CA HIS A 587 -16.70 12.05 -24.12
C HIS A 587 -16.73 11.86 -22.61
N LEU A 588 -15.66 11.30 -22.05
CA LEU A 588 -15.45 11.09 -20.61
C LEU A 588 -14.02 11.48 -20.24
N GLY A 589 -13.78 11.82 -18.97
CA GLY A 589 -12.44 12.11 -18.47
C GLY A 589 -12.02 13.57 -18.68
N ARG A 590 -10.72 13.84 -18.55
CA ARG A 590 -10.19 15.21 -18.46
C ARG A 590 -9.33 15.56 -19.67
N GLU A 591 -9.68 16.66 -20.33
CA GLU A 591 -8.93 17.28 -21.42
C GLU A 591 -8.52 18.69 -20.99
N GLY A 592 -7.27 18.85 -20.57
CA GLY A 592 -6.77 20.13 -20.04
C GLY A 592 -7.56 20.60 -18.81
N GLU A 593 -8.33 21.68 -18.97
CA GLU A 593 -9.17 22.29 -17.93
C GLU A 593 -10.65 21.89 -17.97
N THR A 594 -11.01 21.13 -18.99
CA THR A 594 -12.37 20.66 -19.21
C THR A 594 -12.48 19.22 -18.74
N THR A 595 -13.44 18.97 -17.85
CA THR A 595 -13.83 17.61 -17.52
C THR A 595 -15.13 17.26 -18.22
N HIS A 596 -15.11 16.14 -18.94
CA HIS A 596 -16.25 15.59 -19.63
C HIS A 596 -16.92 14.53 -18.74
N LEU A 597 -18.17 14.80 -18.36
CA LEU A 597 -19.00 13.93 -17.55
C LEU A 597 -20.27 13.55 -18.32
N LEU A 598 -20.94 12.48 -17.86
CA LEU A 598 -22.22 12.05 -18.41
C LEU A 598 -23.22 11.83 -17.28
N ASN A 599 -24.32 12.60 -17.32
CA ASN A 599 -25.51 12.26 -16.54
C ASN A 599 -26.29 11.17 -17.29
N VAL A 600 -26.76 10.16 -16.55
CA VAL A 600 -27.45 8.99 -17.15
C VAL A 600 -28.92 8.89 -16.70
N PRO A 601 -29.83 9.74 -17.23
CA PRO A 601 -31.25 9.51 -17.08
C PRO A 601 -31.67 8.19 -17.76
N HIS A 602 -32.66 7.51 -17.18
CA HIS A 602 -33.24 6.30 -17.75
C HIS A 602 -34.76 6.33 -17.62
N GLY A 603 -35.46 5.54 -18.44
CA GLY A 603 -36.92 5.40 -18.38
C GLY A 603 -37.45 4.41 -19.41
N ARG A 604 -38.75 4.12 -19.36
CA ARG A 604 -39.41 3.25 -20.33
C ARG A 604 -39.98 4.05 -21.50
N VAL A 605 -39.65 3.64 -22.73
CA VAL A 605 -40.15 4.25 -23.97
C VAL A 605 -40.93 3.23 -24.79
N SER A 606 -41.90 3.71 -25.56
CA SER A 606 -42.58 2.89 -26.56
C SER A 606 -41.63 2.61 -27.73
N THR A 607 -41.59 1.36 -28.17
CA THR A 607 -40.78 0.86 -29.30
C THR A 607 -41.64 -0.05 -30.17
N VAL A 608 -41.13 -0.47 -31.32
CA VAL A 608 -41.74 -1.49 -32.18
C VAL A 608 -40.76 -2.65 -32.36
N LEU A 609 -41.23 -3.86 -32.03
CA LEU A 609 -40.51 -5.09 -32.34
C LEU A 609 -40.80 -5.48 -33.79
N VAL A 610 -39.76 -5.79 -34.55
CA VAL A 610 -39.84 -6.24 -35.95
C VAL A 610 -39.66 -7.75 -36.03
N ALA A 611 -40.18 -8.37 -37.10
CA ALA A 611 -39.93 -9.78 -37.37
C ALA A 611 -38.40 -10.02 -37.53
N PRO A 612 -37.85 -11.14 -37.04
CA PRO A 612 -36.43 -11.45 -37.19
C PRO A 612 -35.91 -11.34 -38.63
N GLU A 613 -36.73 -11.72 -39.60
CA GLU A 613 -36.40 -11.69 -41.03
C GLU A 613 -36.40 -10.27 -41.62
N ALA A 614 -37.14 -9.35 -40.98
CA ALA A 614 -37.20 -7.94 -41.34
C ALA A 614 -36.18 -7.10 -40.56
N TRP A 615 -35.39 -7.71 -39.66
CA TRP A 615 -34.37 -7.02 -38.92
C TRP A 615 -33.09 -6.89 -39.74
N GLU A 616 -32.70 -5.65 -40.02
CA GLU A 616 -31.42 -5.35 -40.67
C GLU A 616 -30.29 -5.55 -39.65
N ALA A 617 -29.76 -6.77 -39.55
CA ALA A 617 -28.69 -7.14 -38.61
C ALA A 617 -27.47 -6.20 -38.69
N ARG A 618 -27.22 -5.60 -39.86
CA ARG A 618 -26.18 -4.58 -40.05
C ARG A 618 -26.36 -3.39 -39.12
N GLN A 619 -27.58 -2.98 -38.80
CA GLN A 619 -27.85 -1.79 -37.99
C GLN A 619 -27.74 -2.01 -36.47
N GLY A 620 -27.45 -3.24 -36.02
CA GLY A 620 -27.43 -3.60 -34.61
C GLY A 620 -28.79 -3.46 -33.92
N VAL A 621 -28.81 -3.62 -32.60
CA VAL A 621 -30.03 -3.48 -31.80
C VAL A 621 -30.25 -2.00 -31.49
N ARG A 622 -31.40 -1.45 -31.93
CA ARG A 622 -31.80 -0.06 -31.69
C ARG A 622 -33.30 0.03 -31.41
N LEU A 623 -33.72 1.00 -30.59
CA LEU A 623 -35.13 1.28 -30.34
C LEU A 623 -35.88 1.57 -31.66
N GLY A 624 -37.03 0.93 -31.87
CA GLY A 624 -37.87 1.05 -33.07
C GLY A 624 -37.54 0.06 -34.20
N ALA A 625 -36.46 -0.70 -34.10
CA ALA A 625 -36.09 -1.75 -35.07
C ALA A 625 -35.50 -2.96 -34.34
N GLU A 626 -36.06 -3.33 -33.20
CA GLU A 626 -35.56 -4.45 -32.39
C GLU A 626 -36.14 -5.76 -32.90
N PRO A 627 -35.34 -6.82 -33.10
CA PRO A 627 -35.88 -8.11 -33.49
C PRO A 627 -36.73 -8.67 -32.35
N ALA A 628 -37.93 -9.15 -32.69
CA ALA A 628 -38.76 -9.94 -31.79
C ALA A 628 -38.04 -11.26 -31.48
N LEU A 629 -37.95 -11.61 -30.19
CA LEU A 629 -37.37 -12.90 -29.80
C LEU A 629 -38.37 -14.05 -30.01
N PRO A 630 -37.93 -15.32 -30.05
CA PRO A 630 -38.85 -16.46 -30.14
C PRO A 630 -39.94 -16.41 -29.07
N GLY A 631 -41.21 -16.33 -29.51
CA GLY A 631 -42.37 -16.22 -28.63
C GLY A 631 -42.82 -14.78 -28.27
N GLU A 632 -42.10 -13.74 -28.71
CA GLU A 632 -42.57 -12.35 -28.63
C GLU A 632 -43.42 -11.99 -29.86
N ALA A 633 -44.52 -11.27 -29.63
CA ALA A 633 -45.34 -10.74 -30.72
C ALA A 633 -44.65 -9.52 -31.38
N VAL A 634 -44.59 -9.52 -32.70
CA VAL A 634 -44.19 -8.35 -33.51
C VAL A 634 -45.19 -7.21 -33.27
N GLY A 635 -44.70 -5.98 -33.13
CA GLY A 635 -45.54 -4.80 -32.89
C GLY A 635 -45.12 -3.94 -31.69
N PRO A 636 -46.03 -3.07 -31.20
CA PRO A 636 -45.71 -2.10 -30.15
C PRO A 636 -45.30 -2.77 -28.83
N SER A 637 -44.23 -2.28 -28.23
CA SER A 637 -43.73 -2.74 -26.93
C SER A 637 -43.21 -1.56 -26.10
N LYS A 638 -42.87 -1.81 -24.83
CA LYS A 638 -42.18 -0.85 -23.96
C LYS A 638 -40.82 -1.39 -23.57
N ARG A 639 -39.78 -0.58 -23.73
CA ARG A 639 -38.39 -0.96 -23.40
C ARG A 639 -37.72 0.10 -22.55
N MET A 640 -36.72 -0.34 -21.79
CA MET A 640 -35.82 0.58 -21.09
C MET A 640 -35.02 1.35 -22.14
N ALA A 641 -34.91 2.66 -21.94
CA ALA A 641 -34.06 3.54 -22.69
C ALA A 641 -33.09 4.24 -21.75
N LEU A 642 -31.84 4.31 -22.19
CA LEU A 642 -30.79 5.10 -21.58
C LEU A 642 -30.67 6.42 -22.33
N TYR A 643 -30.36 7.46 -21.58
CA TYR A 643 -30.09 8.77 -22.12
C TYR A 643 -28.79 9.26 -21.51
N PHE A 644 -28.01 9.94 -22.32
CA PHE A 644 -26.74 10.51 -21.91
C PHE A 644 -26.85 12.01 -22.09
N GLN A 645 -26.75 12.73 -20.99
CA GLN A 645 -26.68 14.18 -21.01
C GLN A 645 -25.23 14.55 -20.70
N PRO A 646 -24.46 14.97 -21.72
CA PRO A 646 -23.09 15.38 -21.50
C PRO A 646 -23.06 16.63 -20.65
N VAL A 647 -22.16 16.61 -19.68
CA VAL A 647 -21.89 17.72 -18.79
C VAL A 647 -20.43 18.07 -19.00
N GLN A 648 -20.19 19.24 -19.59
CA GLN A 648 -18.85 19.79 -19.68
C GLN A 648 -18.66 20.70 -18.48
N GLN A 649 -17.66 20.37 -17.68
CA GLN A 649 -17.27 21.20 -16.55
C GLN A 649 -15.93 21.85 -16.88
N GLU A 650 -15.95 23.14 -17.18
CA GLU A 650 -14.73 23.89 -17.46
C GLU A 650 -14.28 24.62 -16.19
N PHE A 651 -13.04 24.35 -15.77
CA PHE A 651 -12.45 24.98 -14.59
C PHE A 651 -11.55 26.16 -15.01
N GLN A 652 -12.16 27.28 -15.43
CA GLN A 652 -11.41 28.49 -15.75
C GLN A 652 -10.87 29.20 -14.50
N ALA A 653 -9.59 29.56 -14.50
CA ALA A 653 -8.84 30.14 -13.36
C ALA A 653 -9.40 31.47 -12.78
N ARG A 654 -10.44 32.07 -13.38
CA ARG A 654 -10.98 33.39 -12.99
C ARG A 654 -12.44 33.40 -12.52
N TYR A 655 -13.22 32.33 -12.69
CA TYR A 655 -14.64 32.27 -12.27
C TYR A 655 -15.01 30.86 -11.77
N PHE A 656 -16.12 30.73 -11.01
CA PHE A 656 -16.68 29.42 -10.63
C PHE A 656 -16.82 28.51 -11.86
N SER A 657 -16.65 27.20 -11.69
CA SER A 657 -16.80 26.21 -12.77
C SER A 657 -18.06 26.50 -13.58
N SER A 658 -17.91 26.76 -14.88
CA SER A 658 -19.05 26.70 -15.79
C SER A 658 -19.44 25.23 -15.93
N VAL A 659 -20.73 24.98 -15.77
CA VAL A 659 -21.32 23.68 -16.06
C VAL A 659 -22.18 23.91 -17.29
N ASP A 660 -21.65 23.48 -18.44
CA ASP A 660 -22.39 23.50 -19.68
C ASP A 660 -23.04 22.12 -19.86
N GLU A 661 -24.35 22.08 -19.56
CA GLU A 661 -25.18 20.92 -19.86
C GLU A 661 -25.51 20.93 -21.35
N LEU A 662 -24.93 19.98 -22.09
CA LEU A 662 -25.23 19.80 -23.50
C LEU A 662 -26.58 19.10 -23.70
N PRO A 663 -27.18 19.21 -24.90
CA PRO A 663 -28.45 18.55 -25.20
C PRO A 663 -28.38 17.06 -24.88
N ARG A 664 -29.40 16.59 -24.15
CA ARG A 664 -29.59 15.17 -23.86
C ARG A 664 -29.64 14.37 -25.17
N SER A 665 -28.95 13.23 -25.19
CA SER A 665 -29.00 12.30 -26.31
C SER A 665 -30.43 11.83 -26.60
N ARG A 666 -30.64 11.29 -27.80
CA ARG A 666 -31.84 10.46 -28.04
C ARG A 666 -31.88 9.27 -27.08
N ALA A 667 -33.04 8.65 -26.98
CA ALA A 667 -33.18 7.36 -26.31
C ALA A 667 -32.30 6.30 -27.00
N LEU A 668 -31.47 5.62 -26.22
CA LEU A 668 -30.62 4.51 -26.67
C LEU A 668 -31.06 3.20 -26.03
N HIS A 669 -31.04 2.12 -26.80
CA HIS A 669 -31.25 0.77 -26.26
C HIS A 669 -30.03 0.36 -25.40
N PRO A 670 -30.19 -0.40 -24.30
CA PRO A 670 -29.05 -0.84 -23.47
C PRO A 670 -27.94 -1.57 -24.23
N LEU A 671 -28.31 -2.33 -25.27
CA LEU A 671 -27.40 -3.07 -26.16
C LEU A 671 -26.95 -2.28 -27.39
N GLU A 672 -27.34 -1.01 -27.52
CA GLU A 672 -26.93 -0.18 -28.65
C GLU A 672 -25.46 0.22 -28.53
N TRP A 673 -24.73 0.19 -29.65
CA TRP A 673 -23.31 0.51 -29.69
C TRP A 673 -23.06 2.02 -29.64
N VAL A 674 -22.06 2.42 -28.85
CA VAL A 674 -21.64 3.82 -28.70
C VAL A 674 -20.11 3.92 -28.74
N ARG A 675 -19.63 5.02 -29.30
CA ARG A 675 -18.21 5.40 -29.27
C ARG A 675 -17.97 6.30 -28.06
N VAL A 676 -16.92 6.03 -27.30
CA VAL A 676 -16.57 6.79 -26.11
C VAL A 676 -15.12 7.23 -26.19
N GLU A 677 -14.89 8.52 -26.18
CA GLU A 677 -13.56 9.11 -26.11
C GLU A 677 -13.23 9.42 -24.64
N VAL A 678 -12.29 8.67 -24.09
CA VAL A 678 -11.81 8.83 -22.72
C VAL A 678 -10.55 9.68 -22.75
N HIS A 679 -10.66 10.89 -22.20
CA HIS A 679 -9.61 11.88 -22.12
C HIS A 679 -8.76 11.71 -20.87
N GLY A 680 -7.45 11.88 -21.01
CA GLY A 680 -6.48 11.73 -19.94
C GLY A 680 -5.04 11.85 -20.47
N PRO A 681 -4.02 11.45 -19.69
CA PRO A 681 -2.61 11.51 -20.13
C PRO A 681 -2.34 10.72 -21.41
N GLN A 682 -3.15 9.68 -21.65
CA GLN A 682 -3.21 8.92 -22.88
C GLN A 682 -4.69 8.87 -23.30
N PRO A 683 -5.15 9.72 -24.23
CA PRO A 683 -6.51 9.67 -24.71
C PRO A 683 -6.76 8.34 -25.43
N ARG A 684 -7.92 7.73 -25.18
CA ARG A 684 -8.31 6.43 -25.76
C ARG A 684 -9.73 6.47 -26.25
N THR A 685 -9.98 5.90 -27.42
CA THR A 685 -11.33 5.68 -27.93
C THR A 685 -11.74 4.24 -27.64
N HIS A 686 -12.89 4.10 -26.99
CA HIS A 686 -13.50 2.82 -26.64
C HIS A 686 -14.80 2.63 -27.41
N LEU A 687 -15.03 1.40 -27.87
CA LEU A 687 -16.31 0.98 -28.39
C LEU A 687 -16.99 0.12 -27.32
N MET A 688 -18.21 0.49 -26.94
CA MET A 688 -18.94 -0.21 -25.89
C MET A 688 -20.45 -0.13 -26.10
N THR A 689 -21.21 -0.91 -25.33
CA THR A 689 -22.67 -0.78 -25.28
C THR A 689 -23.09 0.44 -24.46
N ALA A 690 -24.28 0.99 -24.75
CA ALA A 690 -24.87 2.05 -23.93
C ALA A 690 -24.99 1.62 -22.44
N MET A 691 -25.22 0.34 -22.15
CA MET A 691 -25.22 -0.16 -20.78
C MET A 691 -23.84 -0.03 -20.10
N GLU A 692 -22.76 -0.39 -20.79
CA GLU A 692 -21.40 -0.21 -20.25
C GLU A 692 -21.11 1.27 -19.98
N LEU A 693 -21.45 2.15 -20.92
CA LEU A 693 -21.30 3.59 -20.74
C LEU A 693 -22.11 4.10 -19.54
N ALA A 694 -23.34 3.63 -19.36
CA ALA A 694 -24.18 4.01 -18.24
C ALA A 694 -23.61 3.56 -16.89
N LEU A 695 -23.06 2.35 -16.83
CA LEU A 695 -22.42 1.81 -15.62
C LEU A 695 -21.11 2.54 -15.32
N LEU A 696 -20.29 2.82 -16.35
CA LEU A 696 -19.06 3.59 -16.25
C LEU A 696 -19.32 5.02 -15.78
N ALA A 697 -20.28 5.72 -16.39
CA ALA A 697 -20.66 7.08 -16.01
C ALA A 697 -21.32 7.17 -14.62
N SER A 698 -21.87 6.06 -14.11
CA SER A 698 -22.40 5.99 -12.74
C SER A 698 -21.32 5.80 -11.66
N THR A 699 -20.05 5.63 -12.06
CA THR A 699 -18.93 5.62 -11.12
C THR A 699 -18.54 7.05 -10.73
N PRO A 700 -18.38 7.37 -9.43
CA PRO A 700 -17.92 8.68 -9.01
C PRO A 700 -16.46 8.84 -9.45
N ASP A 701 -16.21 9.85 -10.28
CA ASP A 701 -14.85 10.18 -10.70
C ASP A 701 -14.05 10.73 -9.51
N THR A 702 -13.24 9.88 -8.90
CA THR A 702 -12.39 10.22 -7.76
C THR A 702 -11.37 11.29 -8.16
N SER A 703 -10.95 11.36 -9.42
CA SER A 703 -10.04 12.39 -9.93
C SER A 703 -10.70 13.76 -10.02
N LEU A 704 -12.02 13.84 -10.23
CA LEU A 704 -12.81 15.07 -10.11
C LEU A 704 -12.93 15.53 -8.67
N VAL A 705 -13.14 14.61 -7.73
CA VAL A 705 -13.12 14.93 -6.29
C VAL A 705 -11.74 15.46 -5.89
N TRP A 706 -10.66 14.80 -6.31
CA TRP A 706 -9.30 15.20 -6.00
C TRP A 706 -8.85 16.46 -6.75
N SER A 707 -9.25 16.67 -8.00
CA SER A 707 -8.93 17.89 -8.76
C SER A 707 -9.75 19.08 -8.29
N ALA A 708 -11.03 18.89 -7.92
CA ALA A 708 -11.82 19.92 -7.25
C ALA A 708 -11.22 20.26 -5.88
N VAL A 709 -10.75 19.28 -5.10
CA VAL A 709 -10.07 19.53 -3.82
C VAL A 709 -8.71 20.23 -4.03
N SER A 710 -7.89 19.76 -4.95
CA SER A 710 -6.59 20.35 -5.34
C SER A 710 -6.76 21.78 -5.85
N ARG A 711 -7.75 22.04 -6.69
CA ARG A 711 -7.98 23.36 -7.29
C ARG A 711 -8.77 24.29 -6.41
N VAL A 712 -9.68 23.83 -5.56
CA VAL A 712 -10.22 24.68 -4.49
C VAL A 712 -9.08 25.17 -3.59
N SER A 713 -8.04 24.35 -3.41
CA SER A 713 -6.81 24.72 -2.73
C SER A 713 -5.96 25.73 -3.54
N GLU A 714 -5.78 25.54 -4.85
CA GLU A 714 -5.07 26.50 -5.73
C GLU A 714 -5.83 27.82 -5.96
N LEU A 715 -7.14 27.79 -6.18
CA LEU A 715 -8.01 28.95 -6.34
C LEU A 715 -8.05 29.76 -5.03
N HIS A 716 -7.92 29.13 -3.87
CA HIS A 716 -7.71 29.85 -2.60
C HIS A 716 -6.33 30.52 -2.52
N MET A 717 -5.28 29.89 -3.05
CA MET A 717 -3.94 30.50 -3.11
C MET A 717 -3.88 31.67 -4.11
N VAL A 718 -4.50 31.54 -5.30
CA VAL A 718 -4.47 32.55 -6.37
C VAL A 718 -5.51 33.66 -6.16
N TYR A 719 -6.75 33.35 -5.77
CA TYR A 719 -7.74 34.39 -5.42
C TYR A 719 -7.36 35.09 -4.11
N GLY A 720 -6.65 34.39 -3.22
CA GLY A 720 -5.87 34.97 -2.15
C GLY A 720 -4.85 36.00 -2.68
N ALA A 721 -3.92 35.59 -3.52
CA ALA A 721 -2.87 36.47 -4.05
C ALA A 721 -3.40 37.65 -4.92
N VAL A 722 -4.42 37.44 -5.76
CA VAL A 722 -4.93 38.42 -6.73
C VAL A 722 -5.97 39.38 -6.13
N SER A 723 -6.85 38.91 -5.23
CA SER A 723 -7.74 39.82 -4.49
C SER A 723 -6.97 40.73 -3.51
N ALA A 724 -5.69 40.44 -3.24
CA ALA A 724 -4.79 41.29 -2.49
C ALA A 724 -4.06 42.34 -3.36
N LEU A 725 -4.09 42.22 -4.69
CA LEU A 725 -3.42 43.15 -5.61
C LEU A 725 -4.36 44.13 -6.33
N THR A 726 -5.67 43.85 -6.48
CA THR A 726 -6.52 44.67 -7.38
C THR A 726 -7.83 45.22 -6.81
N LYS A 727 -7.85 45.82 -5.61
CA LYS A 727 -8.70 46.98 -5.27
C LYS A 727 -8.55 47.43 -3.81
N ALA A 728 -7.63 48.35 -3.59
CA ALA A 728 -8.00 49.62 -2.93
C ALA A 728 -8.08 50.67 -4.05
N PRO A 729 -9.07 51.57 -3.99
CA PRO A 729 -8.68 52.90 -3.56
C PRO A 729 -9.54 53.42 -2.41
N LEU A 730 -8.83 54.14 -1.55
CA LEU A 730 -9.30 55.16 -0.63
C LEU A 730 -10.39 56.05 -1.27
N LEU A 731 -11.55 56.14 -0.63
CA LEU A 731 -12.37 57.35 -0.63
C LEU A 731 -12.82 57.62 0.81
N THR A 732 -12.02 58.46 1.44
CA THR A 732 -12.37 59.32 2.57
C THR A 732 -13.51 60.28 2.17
N GLY A 733 -14.56 60.39 2.99
CA GLY A 733 -15.47 61.54 3.01
C GLY A 733 -16.89 61.30 2.50
N ARG A 734 -17.88 61.76 3.29
CA ARG A 734 -19.31 62.03 2.97
C ARG A 734 -19.54 62.55 1.54
N ALA A 735 -20.70 62.47 0.89
CA ALA A 735 -22.02 61.83 1.09
C ALA A 735 -22.69 61.85 -0.30
N SER A 736 -23.51 60.86 -0.67
CA SER A 736 -24.40 61.01 -1.82
C SER A 736 -25.67 60.19 -1.70
N THR A 737 -26.77 60.91 -1.51
CA THR A 737 -28.10 60.62 -2.05
C THR A 737 -28.03 60.25 -3.55
N VAL A 738 -28.77 59.19 -3.89
CA VAL A 738 -29.42 58.88 -5.19
C VAL A 738 -28.53 58.57 -6.40
N ALA A 739 -28.48 57.29 -6.76
CA ALA A 739 -28.91 56.81 -8.08
C ALA A 739 -29.32 55.33 -7.98
N GLN A 740 -30.61 55.08 -8.26
CA GLN A 740 -31.24 53.76 -8.40
C GLN A 740 -30.59 52.96 -9.53
N GLY A 741 -30.52 51.63 -9.40
CA GLY A 741 -30.32 50.76 -10.56
C GLY A 741 -29.42 49.53 -10.42
N SER A 742 -28.97 49.13 -9.23
CA SER A 742 -28.42 47.78 -9.05
C SER A 742 -29.26 47.00 -8.04
N THR A 743 -29.75 45.84 -8.50
CA THR A 743 -30.80 45.07 -7.84
C THR A 743 -30.33 44.54 -6.49
N LEU A 744 -31.22 44.60 -5.50
CA LEU A 744 -31.09 43.96 -4.19
C LEU A 744 -30.76 42.45 -4.29
N ALA A 745 -31.04 41.85 -5.46
CA ALA A 745 -30.60 40.52 -5.88
C ALA A 745 -29.08 40.41 -6.08
N GLY A 746 -28.39 41.39 -6.67
CA GLY A 746 -26.94 41.37 -6.85
C GLY A 746 -26.17 41.38 -5.52
N VAL A 747 -26.64 42.17 -4.56
CA VAL A 747 -26.08 42.19 -3.19
C VAL A 747 -26.41 40.89 -2.44
N ARG A 748 -27.61 40.33 -2.62
CA ARG A 748 -27.97 39.00 -2.07
C ARG A 748 -27.14 37.87 -2.67
N THR A 749 -26.94 37.86 -3.99
CA THR A 749 -26.18 36.82 -4.70
C THR A 749 -24.70 36.90 -4.40
N ALA A 750 -24.13 38.10 -4.25
CA ALA A 750 -22.76 38.28 -3.78
C ALA A 750 -22.57 37.81 -2.34
N ALA A 751 -23.53 38.13 -1.45
CA ALA A 751 -23.52 37.66 -0.06
C ALA A 751 -23.73 36.14 0.05
N VAL A 752 -24.58 35.54 -0.79
CA VAL A 752 -24.82 34.08 -0.86
C VAL A 752 -23.61 33.35 -1.46
N ARG A 753 -22.95 33.90 -2.49
CA ARG A 753 -21.68 33.34 -3.03
C ARG A 753 -20.55 33.39 -2.02
N LEU A 754 -20.44 34.48 -1.25
CA LEU A 754 -19.49 34.58 -0.13
C LEU A 754 -19.85 33.65 1.04
N PHE A 755 -21.14 33.41 1.28
CA PHE A 755 -21.65 32.48 2.29
C PHE A 755 -21.36 31.02 1.93
N VAL A 756 -21.63 30.62 0.68
CA VAL A 756 -21.39 29.26 0.16
C VAL A 756 -19.89 28.98 0.10
N GLY A 757 -19.08 29.88 -0.46
CA GLY A 757 -17.62 29.70 -0.52
C GLY A 757 -16.96 29.55 0.86
N ARG A 758 -17.48 30.23 1.89
CA ARG A 758 -16.96 30.15 3.27
C ARG A 758 -17.47 28.93 4.04
N ILE A 759 -18.69 28.44 3.77
CA ILE A 759 -19.17 27.15 4.29
C ILE A 759 -18.45 25.98 3.63
N SER A 760 -18.15 26.07 2.33
CA SER A 760 -17.35 25.07 1.62
C SER A 760 -15.94 24.94 2.20
N LEU A 761 -15.32 26.04 2.66
CA LEU A 761 -14.03 25.99 3.38
C LEU A 761 -14.15 25.23 4.72
N VAL A 762 -15.20 25.49 5.50
CA VAL A 762 -15.44 24.79 6.78
C VAL A 762 -15.80 23.32 6.58
N ALA A 763 -16.53 23.00 5.51
CA ALA A 763 -16.86 21.64 5.12
C ALA A 763 -15.64 20.87 4.58
N ALA A 764 -14.76 21.53 3.79
CA ALA A 764 -13.49 20.96 3.35
C ALA A 764 -12.54 20.73 4.53
N LEU A 765 -12.49 21.65 5.49
CA LEU A 765 -11.74 21.46 6.75
C LEU A 765 -12.27 20.28 7.55
N ALA A 766 -13.59 20.15 7.65
CA ALA A 766 -14.23 19.04 8.33
C ALA A 766 -13.95 17.71 7.60
N ALA A 767 -14.01 17.69 6.26
CA ALA A 767 -13.73 16.49 5.47
C ALA A 767 -12.26 16.05 5.57
N VAL A 768 -11.30 16.97 5.43
CA VAL A 768 -9.87 16.65 5.61
C VAL A 768 -9.58 16.19 7.03
N ASP A 769 -10.21 16.79 8.07
CA ASP A 769 -10.07 16.30 9.44
C ASP A 769 -10.75 14.95 9.68
N THR A 770 -11.88 14.65 9.01
CA THR A 770 -12.55 13.35 9.06
C THR A 770 -11.68 12.23 8.47
N TYR A 771 -10.93 12.52 7.40
CA TYR A 771 -10.08 11.53 6.71
C TYR A 771 -8.58 11.68 7.02
N ARG A 772 -8.21 12.55 7.98
CA ARG A 772 -6.81 12.83 8.34
C ARG A 772 -6.06 11.58 8.78
N ASP A 773 -6.74 10.68 9.50
CA ASP A 773 -6.11 9.45 9.99
C ASP A 773 -5.74 8.50 8.85
N GLU A 774 -6.55 8.45 7.79
CA GLU A 774 -6.28 7.67 6.58
C GLU A 774 -5.14 8.31 5.77
N LEU A 775 -5.15 9.63 5.65
CA LEU A 775 -4.08 10.40 5.00
C LEU A 775 -2.74 10.29 5.74
N SER A 776 -2.74 10.21 7.07
CA SER A 776 -1.50 10.12 7.86
C SER A 776 -0.77 8.77 7.74
N ARG A 777 -1.43 7.74 7.20
CA ARG A 777 -0.88 6.38 7.05
C ARG A 777 0.04 6.24 5.85
N THR A 778 -0.06 7.14 4.86
CA THR A 778 0.79 7.12 3.67
C THR A 778 1.84 8.25 3.71
N PRO A 779 3.03 8.07 3.10
CA PRO A 779 4.01 9.16 2.95
C PRO A 779 3.41 10.38 2.26
N GLU A 780 2.69 10.17 1.16
CA GLU A 780 2.09 11.21 0.31
C GLU A 780 0.98 11.96 1.05
N GLY A 781 0.18 11.25 1.86
CA GLY A 781 -0.84 11.86 2.68
C GLY A 781 -0.26 12.65 3.87
N ARG A 782 0.91 12.26 4.41
CA ARG A 782 1.63 13.07 5.41
C ARG A 782 2.19 14.36 4.83
N ASP A 783 2.73 14.31 3.62
CA ASP A 783 3.23 15.48 2.90
C ASP A 783 2.08 16.42 2.50
N PHE A 784 0.98 15.86 2.01
CA PHE A 784 -0.27 16.60 1.77
C PHE A 784 -0.77 17.27 3.04
N LEU A 785 -0.82 16.57 4.18
CA LEU A 785 -1.25 17.13 5.46
C LEU A 785 -0.31 18.25 5.93
N ALA A 786 0.99 18.14 5.70
CA ALA A 786 1.97 19.19 6.04
C ALA A 786 1.77 20.46 5.18
N VAL A 787 1.58 20.30 3.87
CA VAL A 787 1.31 21.41 2.94
C VAL A 787 -0.06 22.03 3.20
N HIS A 788 -1.08 21.20 3.42
CA HIS A 788 -2.42 21.62 3.80
C HIS A 788 -2.40 22.40 5.11
N ASP A 789 -1.71 21.91 6.14
CA ASP A 789 -1.63 22.60 7.43
C ASP A 789 -0.87 23.93 7.33
N LEU A 790 0.20 24.00 6.52
CA LEU A 790 0.91 25.25 6.26
C LEU A 790 0.05 26.26 5.47
N ALA A 791 -0.64 25.80 4.42
CA ALA A 791 -1.56 26.60 3.63
C ALA A 791 -2.74 27.11 4.48
N MET A 792 -3.24 26.27 5.39
CA MET A 792 -4.32 26.64 6.31
C MET A 792 -3.87 27.65 7.37
N VAL A 793 -2.64 27.59 7.87
CA VAL A 793 -2.09 28.62 8.76
C VAL A 793 -2.00 29.97 8.04
N MET A 794 -1.58 29.98 6.76
CA MET A 794 -1.51 31.21 5.96
C MET A 794 -2.90 31.77 5.60
N LEU A 795 -3.87 30.92 5.25
CA LEU A 795 -5.25 31.33 4.94
C LEU A 795 -6.03 31.76 6.20
N ALA A 796 -5.85 31.06 7.32
CA ALA A 796 -6.45 31.40 8.61
C ALA A 796 -5.91 32.74 9.15
N GLY A 797 -4.63 33.06 8.97
CA GLY A 797 -4.09 34.37 9.34
C GLY A 797 -4.80 35.52 8.60
N ARG A 798 -5.10 35.36 7.31
CA ARG A 798 -5.55 36.47 6.45
C ARG A 798 -7.07 36.67 6.35
N ASP A 799 -7.86 35.60 6.22
CA ASP A 799 -9.31 35.71 6.00
C ASP A 799 -10.13 35.86 7.29
N ILE A 800 -9.58 35.42 8.42
CA ILE A 800 -10.17 35.58 9.76
C ILE A 800 -10.22 37.07 10.16
N HIS A 801 -9.26 37.89 9.70
CA HIS A 801 -9.28 39.35 9.87
C HIS A 801 -10.55 39.98 9.27
N LYS A 802 -10.92 39.59 8.04
CA LYS A 802 -12.13 40.10 7.37
C LYS A 802 -13.40 39.58 8.04
N LEU A 803 -13.41 38.33 8.49
CA LEU A 803 -14.57 37.71 9.14
C LEU A 803 -14.91 38.36 10.50
N ALA A 804 -13.89 38.75 11.25
CA ALA A 804 -14.04 39.29 12.59
C ALA A 804 -14.24 40.82 12.66
N THR A 805 -13.78 41.57 11.66
CA THR A 805 -13.94 43.04 11.61
C THR A 805 -15.16 43.51 10.82
N SER A 806 -15.75 42.68 9.94
CA SER A 806 -16.80 43.11 9.02
C SER A 806 -18.24 42.86 9.50
N GLY A 807 -18.45 42.36 10.72
CA GLY A 807 -19.78 41.98 11.24
C GLY A 807 -20.45 40.78 10.55
N ILE A 808 -19.81 40.18 9.53
CA ILE A 808 -20.38 39.11 8.71
C ILE A 808 -20.59 37.83 9.52
N GLY A 809 -19.73 37.51 10.50
CA GLY A 809 -19.89 36.33 11.36
C GLY A 809 -21.22 36.32 12.12
N ARG A 810 -21.67 37.46 12.65
CA ARG A 810 -22.98 37.59 13.34
C ARG A 810 -24.15 37.43 12.39
N GLU A 811 -24.04 38.00 11.19
CA GLU A 811 -25.06 37.86 10.15
C GLU A 811 -25.17 36.42 9.65
N LEU A 812 -24.04 35.71 9.55
CA LEU A 812 -23.97 34.30 9.16
C LEU A 812 -24.64 33.39 10.19
N VAL A 813 -24.37 33.62 11.47
CA VAL A 813 -25.02 32.92 12.58
C VAL A 813 -26.52 33.22 12.61
N ASN A 814 -26.94 34.48 12.48
CA ASN A 814 -28.35 34.86 12.49
C ASN A 814 -29.13 34.26 11.32
N ARG A 815 -28.60 34.29 10.08
CA ARG A 815 -29.26 33.73 8.91
C ARG A 815 -29.28 32.20 8.89
N SER A 816 -28.23 31.55 9.41
CA SER A 816 -28.19 30.08 9.52
C SER A 816 -29.12 29.57 10.62
N ARG A 817 -29.28 30.33 11.71
CA ARG A 817 -30.25 30.04 12.78
C ARG A 817 -31.69 30.23 12.28
N LEU A 818 -31.94 31.24 11.45
CA LEU A 818 -33.21 31.43 10.74
C LEU A 818 -33.50 30.27 9.77
N ALA A 819 -32.52 29.82 8.98
CA ALA A 819 -32.66 28.67 8.08
C ALA A 819 -32.91 27.35 8.85
N LEU A 820 -32.24 27.12 9.97
CA LEU A 820 -32.49 25.98 10.86
C LEU A 820 -33.87 26.04 11.52
N SER A 821 -34.32 27.23 11.92
CA SER A 821 -35.68 27.40 12.47
C SER A 821 -36.77 27.17 11.43
N ALA A 822 -36.51 27.50 10.16
CA ALA A 822 -37.41 27.24 9.03
C ALA A 822 -37.42 25.76 8.59
N ALA A 823 -36.29 25.06 8.74
CA ALA A 823 -36.17 23.64 8.41
C ALA A 823 -36.70 22.69 9.51
N GLY A 824 -36.90 23.20 10.74
CA GLY A 824 -37.46 22.44 11.86
C GLY A 824 -36.68 21.17 12.21
N ALA A 825 -37.36 20.18 12.81
CA ALA A 825 -36.76 18.89 13.19
C ALA A 825 -36.21 18.06 12.00
N ARG A 826 -36.47 18.48 10.75
CA ARG A 826 -36.03 17.81 9.50
C ARG A 826 -34.66 18.26 8.98
N ALA A 827 -34.02 19.27 9.59
CA ALA A 827 -32.63 19.58 9.27
C ALA A 827 -31.73 18.40 9.65
N SER A 828 -30.88 17.94 8.71
CA SER A 828 -29.91 16.87 8.98
C SER A 828 -29.02 17.25 10.16
N SER A 829 -28.65 16.26 10.99
CA SER A 829 -27.72 16.46 12.13
C SER A 829 -26.45 17.20 11.70
N GLY A 830 -25.90 16.84 10.53
CA GLY A 830 -24.72 17.49 9.96
C GLY A 830 -24.89 18.99 9.64
N LEU A 831 -26.09 19.44 9.25
CA LEU A 831 -26.33 20.88 9.01
C LEU A 831 -26.40 21.66 10.34
N ARG A 832 -27.03 21.07 11.36
CA ARG A 832 -27.11 21.65 12.71
C ARG A 832 -25.72 21.74 13.35
N GLU A 833 -24.94 20.66 13.26
CA GLU A 833 -23.54 20.58 13.73
C GLU A 833 -22.61 21.56 13.00
N SER A 834 -22.83 21.76 11.70
CA SER A 834 -22.06 22.73 10.91
C SER A 834 -22.33 24.17 11.36
N VAL A 835 -23.58 24.51 11.66
CA VAL A 835 -23.94 25.84 12.16
C VAL A 835 -23.41 26.09 13.58
N GLU A 836 -23.44 25.08 14.44
CA GLU A 836 -22.86 25.15 15.79
C GLU A 836 -21.33 25.32 15.74
N SER A 837 -20.65 24.61 14.82
CA SER A 837 -19.21 24.74 14.58
C SER A 837 -18.83 26.15 14.09
N VAL A 838 -19.61 26.71 13.16
CA VAL A 838 -19.41 28.08 12.65
C VAL A 838 -19.67 29.12 13.74
N GLN A 839 -20.69 28.91 14.57
CA GLN A 839 -20.99 29.81 15.69
C GLN A 839 -19.88 29.82 16.74
N ALA A 840 -19.30 28.65 17.05
CA ALA A 840 -18.18 28.51 17.97
C ALA A 840 -16.90 29.18 17.43
N LEU A 841 -16.62 29.01 16.12
CA LEU A 841 -15.51 29.66 15.44
C LEU A 841 -15.63 31.19 15.54
N VAL A 842 -16.79 31.77 15.20
CA VAL A 842 -17.02 33.22 15.24
C VAL A 842 -16.86 33.78 16.66
N LYS A 843 -17.45 33.15 17.68
CA LYS A 843 -17.32 33.59 19.07
C LYS A 843 -15.88 33.54 19.58
N THR A 844 -15.14 32.50 19.20
CA THR A 844 -13.72 32.33 19.60
C THR A 844 -12.88 33.47 19.05
N LEU A 845 -13.11 33.84 17.78
CA LEU A 845 -12.39 34.90 17.09
C LEU A 845 -12.71 36.30 17.64
N GLU A 846 -13.98 36.58 17.90
CA GLU A 846 -14.41 37.84 18.53
C GLU A 846 -13.76 38.03 19.91
N ARG A 847 -13.66 36.96 20.69
CA ARG A 847 -13.03 36.99 22.02
C ARG A 847 -11.52 37.15 21.94
N MET A 848 -10.82 36.44 21.04
CA MET A 848 -9.36 36.57 20.86
C MET A 848 -8.93 37.98 20.45
N LEU A 849 -9.77 38.67 19.68
CA LEU A 849 -9.60 40.08 19.34
C LEU A 849 -9.86 41.00 20.53
N ALA A 850 -10.94 40.76 21.29
CA ALA A 850 -11.27 41.55 22.47
C ALA A 850 -10.23 41.43 23.60
N GLU A 851 -9.60 40.27 23.74
CA GLU A 851 -8.52 40.00 24.71
C GLU A 851 -7.14 40.52 24.26
N GLY A 852 -7.01 41.08 23.05
CA GLY A 852 -5.74 41.59 22.51
C GLY A 852 -4.68 40.50 22.20
N LYS A 853 -5.06 39.22 22.23
CA LYS A 853 -4.18 38.07 21.91
C LYS A 853 -3.91 37.94 20.41
N ALA A 854 -4.75 38.57 19.60
CA ALA A 854 -4.52 38.78 18.18
C ALA A 854 -4.76 40.25 17.85
N VAL A 855 -3.81 40.86 17.14
CA VAL A 855 -3.92 42.22 16.61
C VAL A 855 -4.32 42.12 15.14
N ALA A 856 -5.46 42.70 14.81
CA ALA A 856 -5.90 42.84 13.43
C ALA A 856 -4.96 43.82 12.69
N THR A 857 -4.21 43.33 11.72
CA THR A 857 -3.38 44.15 10.81
C THR A 857 -3.86 44.02 9.37
N PRO A 858 -3.48 44.93 8.45
CA PRO A 858 -3.83 44.83 7.02
C PRO A 858 -3.36 43.53 6.36
N ASP A 859 -2.30 42.89 6.89
CA ASP A 859 -1.75 41.62 6.40
C ASP A 859 -2.47 40.37 6.97
N GLY A 860 -3.44 40.56 7.87
CA GLY A 860 -4.12 39.49 8.61
C GLY A 860 -4.08 39.68 10.13
N LEU A 861 -4.59 38.69 10.88
CA LEU A 861 -4.43 38.61 12.32
C LEU A 861 -2.96 38.32 12.64
N ARG A 862 -2.26 39.28 13.24
CA ARG A 862 -0.96 39.06 13.86
C ARG A 862 -1.19 38.68 15.32
N PHE A 863 -0.85 37.45 15.66
CA PHE A 863 -0.83 37.02 17.05
C PHE A 863 0.39 37.65 17.73
N SER A 864 0.22 38.13 18.95
CA SER A 864 1.22 38.94 19.66
C SER A 864 2.44 38.13 20.14
N LEU A 865 2.56 36.84 19.76
CA LEU A 865 3.61 35.90 20.17
C LEU A 865 4.13 35.09 18.97
N PRO A 866 5.42 34.69 18.95
CA PRO A 866 5.97 33.84 17.90
C PRO A 866 5.45 32.40 18.07
N GLY A 867 4.26 32.12 17.53
CA GLY A 867 3.59 30.82 17.71
C GLY A 867 2.34 30.62 16.86
N GLY A 868 2.40 30.83 15.53
CA GLY A 868 1.24 30.70 14.64
C GLY A 868 0.55 29.32 14.64
N ALA A 869 1.26 28.26 15.04
CA ALA A 869 0.70 26.92 15.20
C ALA A 869 -0.21 26.78 16.44
N GLU A 870 0.05 27.53 17.52
CA GLU A 870 -0.68 27.43 18.79
C GLU A 870 -2.13 27.94 18.66
N ALA A 871 -2.31 29.09 18.01
CA ALA A 871 -3.63 29.65 17.73
C ALA A 871 -4.48 28.72 16.85
N PHE A 872 -3.85 28.01 15.92
CA PHE A 872 -4.52 27.08 15.02
C PHE A 872 -5.00 25.81 15.73
N PHE A 873 -4.16 25.20 16.58
CA PHE A 873 -4.57 24.05 17.40
C PHE A 873 -5.66 24.41 18.41
N ALA A 874 -5.63 25.63 18.97
CA ALA A 874 -6.70 26.13 19.81
C ALA A 874 -8.02 26.23 19.04
N ILE A 875 -8.05 26.84 17.85
CA ILE A 875 -9.26 26.97 17.02
C ILE A 875 -9.86 25.59 16.66
N ARG A 876 -9.02 24.61 16.28
CA ARG A 876 -9.51 23.23 15.99
C ARG A 876 -10.06 22.54 17.24
N GLY A 877 -9.41 22.72 18.39
CA GLY A 877 -9.88 22.22 19.68
C GLY A 877 -11.25 22.79 20.06
N GLU A 878 -11.48 24.09 19.83
CA GLU A 878 -12.75 24.78 20.08
C GLU A 878 -13.88 24.24 19.21
N MET A 879 -13.62 24.00 17.92
CA MET A 879 -14.61 23.43 17.01
C MET A 879 -15.02 22.02 17.45
N ALA A 880 -14.05 21.18 17.84
CA ALA A 880 -14.33 19.84 18.35
C ALA A 880 -15.08 19.90 19.70
N ALA A 881 -14.69 20.79 20.60
CA ALA A 881 -15.36 21.02 21.88
C ALA A 881 -16.83 21.44 21.69
N ALA A 882 -17.10 22.32 20.72
CA ALA A 882 -18.47 22.73 20.38
C ALA A 882 -19.32 21.56 19.87
N ARG A 883 -18.77 20.70 19.00
CA ARG A 883 -19.46 19.49 18.51
C ARG A 883 -19.81 18.54 19.64
N VAL A 884 -18.90 18.33 20.60
CA VAL A 884 -19.16 17.49 21.78
C VAL A 884 -20.32 18.03 22.60
N LEU A 885 -20.29 19.33 22.92
CA LEU A 885 -21.35 19.96 23.71
C LEU A 885 -22.70 19.96 22.98
N GLY A 886 -22.69 20.15 21.66
CA GLY A 886 -23.87 20.00 20.79
C GLY A 886 -24.43 18.58 20.83
N GLY A 887 -23.59 17.56 20.68
CA GLY A 887 -23.98 16.15 20.74
C GLY A 887 -24.55 15.73 22.09
N ILE A 888 -23.93 16.16 23.20
CA ILE A 888 -24.42 15.89 24.57
C ILE A 888 -25.78 16.55 24.81
N ARG A 889 -25.94 17.82 24.45
CA ARG A 889 -27.21 18.55 24.59
C ARG A 889 -28.29 17.96 23.68
N GLY A 890 -27.94 17.56 22.46
CA GLY A 890 -28.85 16.94 21.49
C GLY A 890 -29.37 15.56 21.93
N ALA A 891 -28.59 14.83 22.72
CA ALA A 891 -29.00 13.58 23.36
C ALA A 891 -29.85 13.78 24.64
N GLY A 892 -30.12 15.04 25.04
CA GLY A 892 -30.89 15.37 26.24
C GLY A 892 -30.09 15.23 27.55
N LEU A 893 -28.76 15.13 27.48
CA LEU A 893 -27.88 14.99 28.64
C LEU A 893 -27.40 16.36 29.15
N ALA A 894 -27.15 16.47 30.45
CA ALA A 894 -26.65 17.71 31.07
C ALA A 894 -25.18 17.97 30.67
N ALA A 895 -24.94 19.06 29.94
CA ALA A 895 -23.62 19.40 29.41
C ALA A 895 -22.74 20.27 30.34
N ASP A 896 -23.28 20.78 31.45
CA ASP A 896 -22.58 21.75 32.32
C ASP A 896 -21.23 21.25 32.83
N GLY A 897 -21.12 19.95 33.16
CA GLY A 897 -19.87 19.34 33.60
C GLY A 897 -18.83 19.22 32.48
N ALA A 898 -19.28 18.87 31.27
CA ALA A 898 -18.43 18.78 30.08
C ALA A 898 -17.93 20.17 29.65
N GLU A 899 -18.81 21.18 29.71
CA GLU A 899 -18.50 22.58 29.37
C GLU A 899 -17.46 23.17 30.33
N LYS A 900 -17.64 22.98 31.65
CA LYS A 900 -16.64 23.41 32.65
C LYS A 900 -15.27 22.77 32.42
N THR A 901 -15.25 21.48 32.09
CA THR A 901 -14.00 20.74 31.84
C THR A 901 -13.27 21.27 30.61
N LEU A 902 -13.99 21.45 29.50
CA LEU A 902 -13.41 21.94 28.25
C LEU A 902 -12.91 23.39 28.39
N GLU A 903 -13.64 24.26 29.11
CA GLU A 903 -13.18 25.62 29.40
C GLU A 903 -11.94 25.62 30.33
N ALA A 904 -11.86 24.73 31.31
CA ALA A 904 -10.68 24.62 32.17
C ALA A 904 -9.43 24.16 31.39
N LEU A 905 -9.56 23.18 30.50
CA LEU A 905 -8.45 22.74 29.64
C LEU A 905 -8.01 23.81 28.65
N LYS A 906 -8.96 24.57 28.12
CA LYS A 906 -8.73 25.67 27.21
C LYS A 906 -7.97 26.82 27.86
N LEU A 907 -8.26 27.14 29.12
CA LEU A 907 -7.46 28.11 29.89
C LEU A 907 -6.01 27.64 30.02
N LEU A 908 -5.80 26.36 30.35
CA LEU A 908 -4.46 25.77 30.44
C LEU A 908 -3.74 25.66 29.09
N ALA A 909 -4.48 25.44 28.00
CA ALA A 909 -3.94 25.42 26.64
C ALA A 909 -3.35 26.77 26.22
N ALA A 910 -3.80 27.88 26.81
CA ALA A 910 -3.21 29.19 26.59
C ALA A 910 -1.86 29.39 27.31
N GLU A 911 -1.50 28.49 28.24
CA GLU A 911 -0.28 28.58 29.04
C GLU A 911 0.89 27.79 28.45
N SER A 912 0.64 26.78 27.59
CA SER A 912 1.70 25.98 26.94
C SER A 912 1.25 25.28 25.65
N GLN A 913 2.17 25.15 24.69
CA GLN A 913 1.95 24.43 23.43
C GLN A 913 1.54 22.97 23.65
N GLU A 914 2.16 22.29 24.63
CA GLU A 914 1.89 20.89 24.93
C GLU A 914 0.46 20.71 25.43
N MET A 915 -0.05 21.63 26.25
CA MET A 915 -1.45 21.63 26.68
C MET A 915 -2.41 21.97 25.55
N ALA A 916 -2.04 22.81 24.59
CA ALA A 916 -2.86 23.07 23.41
C ALA A 916 -3.03 21.81 22.54
N LEU A 917 -1.96 21.04 22.35
CA LEU A 917 -2.00 19.75 21.66
C LEU A 917 -2.84 18.71 22.42
N ALA A 918 -2.74 18.70 23.75
CA ALA A 918 -3.53 17.83 24.61
C ALA A 918 -5.02 18.17 24.57
N TYR A 919 -5.38 19.45 24.71
CA TYR A 919 -6.75 19.96 24.59
C TYR A 919 -7.38 19.57 23.25
N GLY A 920 -6.68 19.81 22.14
CA GLY A 920 -7.16 19.43 20.82
C GLY A 920 -7.40 17.93 20.68
N ALA A 921 -6.49 17.09 21.21
CA ALA A 921 -6.65 15.64 21.18
C ALA A 921 -7.85 15.16 22.03
N VAL A 922 -8.00 15.70 23.24
CA VAL A 922 -9.13 15.40 24.13
C VAL A 922 -10.46 15.79 23.49
N ALA A 923 -10.56 17.01 22.95
CA ALA A 923 -11.78 17.52 22.34
C ALA A 923 -12.20 16.68 21.11
N ARG A 924 -11.24 16.31 20.25
CA ARG A 924 -11.50 15.43 19.09
C ARG A 924 -11.93 14.04 19.49
N ARG A 925 -11.27 13.43 20.49
CA ARG A 925 -11.64 12.09 20.97
C ARG A 925 -13.04 12.09 21.58
N ALA A 926 -13.36 13.10 22.39
CA ALA A 926 -14.71 13.27 22.93
C ALA A 926 -15.74 13.42 21.80
N ALA A 927 -15.42 14.14 20.72
CA ALA A 927 -16.33 14.35 19.58
C ALA A 927 -16.62 13.05 18.80
N ALA A 928 -15.69 12.10 18.81
CA ALA A 928 -15.82 10.81 18.16
C ALA A 928 -16.56 9.76 19.01
N LEU A 929 -16.89 10.05 20.26
CA LEU A 929 -17.59 9.14 21.17
C LEU A 929 -19.10 9.44 21.18
N PRO A 930 -19.96 8.41 21.38
CA PRO A 930 -21.37 8.61 21.73
C PRO A 930 -21.52 9.53 22.94
N ALA A 931 -22.62 10.29 23.00
CA ALA A 931 -22.80 11.38 23.96
C ALA A 931 -22.62 10.96 25.44
N ASP A 932 -23.12 9.80 25.85
CA ASP A 932 -22.97 9.22 27.18
C ASP A 932 -21.48 8.89 27.50
N LYS A 933 -20.78 8.31 26.53
CA LYS A 933 -19.36 7.96 26.64
C LYS A 933 -18.47 9.19 26.58
N ALA A 934 -18.82 10.21 25.79
CA ALA A 934 -18.13 11.48 25.71
C ALA A 934 -18.20 12.23 27.05
N GLN A 935 -19.37 12.23 27.71
CA GLN A 935 -19.54 12.81 29.04
C GLN A 935 -18.72 12.08 30.09
N ALA A 936 -18.75 10.74 30.12
CA ALA A 936 -17.93 9.96 31.02
C ALA A 936 -16.43 10.19 30.81
N TYR A 937 -16.00 10.30 29.54
CA TYR A 937 -14.62 10.58 29.18
C TYR A 937 -14.16 11.95 29.67
N LEU A 938 -14.95 13.01 29.43
CA LEU A 938 -14.62 14.35 29.92
C LEU A 938 -14.62 14.44 31.44
N ALA A 939 -15.53 13.73 32.13
CA ALA A 939 -15.49 13.65 33.58
C ALA A 939 -14.19 12.99 34.10
N ALA A 940 -13.70 11.94 33.44
CA ALA A 940 -12.42 11.31 33.79
C ALA A 940 -11.22 12.23 33.52
N VAL A 941 -11.28 13.03 32.45
CA VAL A 941 -10.27 14.06 32.15
C VAL A 941 -10.21 15.13 33.26
N GLU A 942 -11.37 15.58 33.74
CA GLU A 942 -11.44 16.54 34.85
C GLU A 942 -10.93 15.94 36.16
N SER A 943 -11.23 14.67 36.42
CA SER A 943 -10.71 13.91 37.58
C SER A 943 -9.18 13.89 37.54
N LEU A 944 -8.57 13.48 36.42
CA LEU A 944 -7.13 13.48 36.24
C LEU A 944 -6.51 14.86 36.49
N ARG A 945 -7.10 15.91 35.91
CA ARG A 945 -6.62 17.30 36.02
C ARG A 945 -6.65 17.80 37.45
N SER A 946 -7.75 17.58 38.17
CA SER A 946 -7.94 18.01 39.55
C SER A 946 -7.09 17.21 40.55
N SER A 947 -6.83 15.93 40.24
CA SER A 947 -6.04 15.02 41.06
C SER A 947 -4.53 15.21 40.92
N ALA A 948 -4.03 15.86 39.87
CA ALA A 948 -2.59 16.08 39.65
C ALA A 948 -1.98 17.12 40.60
N ARG A 949 -0.97 16.69 41.37
CA ARG A 949 -0.33 17.52 42.43
C ARG A 949 1.10 17.94 42.08
N GLY A 950 1.49 19.13 42.54
CA GLY A 950 2.89 19.60 42.51
C GLY A 950 3.55 19.45 41.14
N ALA A 951 4.72 18.81 41.11
CA ALA A 951 5.51 18.60 39.90
C ALA A 951 4.88 17.61 38.89
N ALA A 952 3.89 16.80 39.28
CA ALA A 952 3.17 15.91 38.37
C ALA A 952 2.34 16.68 37.33
N LYS A 953 2.01 17.96 37.60
CA LYS A 953 1.25 18.81 36.66
C LYS A 953 1.94 18.96 35.30
N ALA A 954 3.28 18.97 35.27
CA ALA A 954 4.04 19.05 34.03
C ALA A 954 3.85 17.82 33.12
N THR A 955 3.30 16.72 33.63
CA THR A 955 3.10 15.45 32.90
C THR A 955 1.70 15.32 32.30
N LEU A 956 0.76 16.15 32.77
CA LEU A 956 -0.63 16.19 32.29
C LEU A 956 -0.76 16.32 30.76
N PRO A 957 0.00 17.20 30.06
CA PRO A 957 -0.15 17.35 28.63
C PRO A 957 0.06 16.04 27.87
N GLY A 958 1.12 15.31 28.21
CA GLY A 958 1.46 14.04 27.55
C GLY A 958 0.42 12.94 27.81
N LEU A 959 -0.10 12.85 29.03
CA LEU A 959 -1.13 11.88 29.41
C LEU A 959 -2.46 12.18 28.70
N LEU A 960 -2.90 13.44 28.71
CA LEU A 960 -4.14 13.88 28.05
C LEU A 960 -4.05 13.77 26.53
N HIS A 961 -2.88 14.07 25.96
CA HIS A 961 -2.66 13.88 24.53
C HIS A 961 -2.78 12.39 24.15
N HIS A 962 -2.20 11.48 24.93
CA HIS A 962 -2.30 10.04 24.70
C HIS A 962 -3.73 9.50 24.91
N SER A 963 -4.46 10.00 25.91
CA SER A 963 -5.86 9.59 26.11
C SER A 963 -6.77 9.98 24.94
N GLY A 964 -6.41 11.05 24.23
CA GLY A 964 -7.06 11.49 23.00
C GLY A 964 -6.64 10.71 21.74
N ALA A 965 -5.66 9.80 21.83
CA ALA A 965 -5.13 9.10 20.66
C ALA A 965 -6.12 8.03 20.14
N PRO A 966 -6.38 7.96 18.81
CA PRO A 966 -7.28 6.96 18.23
C PRO A 966 -6.84 5.51 18.44
N SER A 967 -5.52 5.28 18.53
CA SER A 967 -4.91 3.96 18.76
C SER A 967 -5.22 3.35 20.13
N LEU A 968 -5.70 4.16 21.07
CA LEU A 968 -6.02 3.71 22.43
C LEU A 968 -7.43 3.10 22.46
N LYS A 969 -7.50 1.79 22.65
CA LYS A 969 -8.76 1.02 22.65
C LYS A 969 -9.74 1.48 23.74
N ASP A 970 -9.23 1.71 24.95
CA ASP A 970 -10.03 2.15 26.09
C ASP A 970 -9.42 3.41 26.76
N PRO A 971 -9.85 4.61 26.33
CA PRO A 971 -9.32 5.86 26.87
C PRO A 971 -9.81 6.16 28.29
N LEU A 972 -10.94 5.58 28.71
CA LEU A 972 -11.51 5.76 30.04
C LEU A 972 -10.73 4.97 31.09
N ALA A 973 -10.39 3.71 30.79
CA ALA A 973 -9.53 2.90 31.65
C ALA A 973 -8.17 3.57 31.85
N PHE A 974 -7.53 4.00 30.75
CA PHE A 974 -6.24 4.68 30.80
C PHE A 974 -6.26 5.96 31.66
N LEU A 975 -7.29 6.80 31.55
CA LEU A 975 -7.38 8.03 32.36
C LEU A 975 -7.47 7.74 33.87
N LYS A 976 -8.23 6.72 34.26
CA LYS A 976 -8.32 6.28 35.67
C LYS A 976 -6.97 5.77 36.20
N GLU A 977 -6.21 5.10 35.35
CA GLU A 977 -4.88 4.61 35.69
C GLU A 977 -3.86 5.74 35.79
N ALA A 978 -3.90 6.68 34.86
CA ALA A 978 -3.09 7.89 34.87
C ALA A 978 -3.39 8.75 36.11
N GLU A 979 -4.66 8.80 36.54
CA GLU A 979 -5.07 9.52 37.75
C GLU A 979 -4.40 8.95 39.00
N TRP A 980 -4.34 7.63 39.14
CA TRP A 980 -3.59 7.00 40.24
C TRP A 980 -2.12 7.47 40.26
N LEU A 981 -1.47 7.54 39.10
CA LEU A 981 -0.06 7.93 39.01
C LEU A 981 0.18 9.38 39.44
N VAL A 982 -0.64 10.33 38.94
CA VAL A 982 -0.43 11.78 39.21
C VAL A 982 -0.96 12.24 40.56
N SER A 983 -1.83 11.44 41.19
CA SER A 983 -2.38 11.72 42.53
C SER A 983 -1.56 11.11 43.66
N HIS A 984 -0.62 10.20 43.35
CA HIS A 984 0.12 9.46 44.36
C HIS A 984 1.07 10.38 45.16
N PRO A 985 0.88 10.56 46.48
CA PRO A 985 1.63 11.56 47.25
C PRO A 985 3.11 11.23 47.49
N GLU A 986 3.51 9.97 47.34
CA GLU A 986 4.83 9.46 47.73
C GLU A 986 5.69 9.03 46.52
N VAL A 987 5.15 9.12 45.29
CA VAL A 987 5.93 8.88 44.06
C VAL A 987 6.65 10.18 43.71
N GLU A 988 7.97 10.12 43.57
CA GLU A 988 8.80 11.28 43.30
C GLU A 988 8.48 11.90 41.93
N ALA A 989 8.62 13.22 41.81
CA ALA A 989 8.29 13.97 40.60
C ALA A 989 8.92 13.40 39.31
N GLU A 990 10.20 13.06 39.37
CA GLU A 990 10.94 12.47 38.24
C GLU A 990 10.41 11.08 37.88
N ALA A 991 10.04 10.27 38.88
CA ALA A 991 9.43 8.96 38.67
C ALA A 991 8.06 9.09 38.01
N VAL A 992 7.23 10.05 38.45
CA VAL A 992 5.94 10.35 37.83
C VAL A 992 6.12 10.79 36.38
N ALA A 993 7.05 11.70 36.10
CA ALA A 993 7.33 12.17 34.75
C ALA A 993 7.76 11.06 33.81
N GLU A 994 8.68 10.21 34.24
CA GLU A 994 9.18 9.12 33.39
C GLU A 994 8.14 8.01 33.19
N LEU A 995 7.38 7.64 34.23
CA LEU A 995 6.28 6.68 34.10
C LEU A 995 5.17 7.21 33.21
N ALA A 996 4.78 8.49 33.35
CA ALA A 996 3.78 9.11 32.50
C ALA A 996 4.23 9.11 31.02
N ARG A 997 5.50 9.46 30.77
CA ARG A 997 6.10 9.42 29.43
C ARG A 997 6.12 8.01 28.84
N LYS A 998 6.44 6.99 29.64
CA LYS A 998 6.40 5.58 29.20
C LYS A 998 4.98 5.09 28.98
N ALA A 999 4.03 5.48 29.83
CA ALA A 999 2.62 5.10 29.71
C ALA A 999 2.01 5.67 28.43
N GLY A 1000 2.29 6.95 28.14
CA GLY A 1000 1.88 7.60 26.89
C GLY A 1000 2.52 7.00 25.61
N LYS A 1001 3.55 6.15 25.74
CA LYS A 1001 4.15 5.37 24.64
C LYS A 1001 3.75 3.89 24.67
N GLY A 1002 2.82 3.50 25.56
CA GLY A 1002 2.44 2.12 25.81
C GLY A 1002 3.62 1.23 26.21
N ARG A 1003 4.67 1.77 26.83
CA ARG A 1003 5.89 1.05 27.29
C ARG A 1003 5.79 0.55 28.72
N VAL A 1004 4.80 1.01 29.47
CA VAL A 1004 4.43 0.51 30.80
C VAL A 1004 2.91 0.45 30.88
N ASP A 1005 2.41 -0.58 31.54
CA ASP A 1005 1.01 -0.77 31.88
C ASP A 1005 0.83 -0.36 33.34
N LEU A 1006 0.04 0.70 33.57
CA LEU A 1006 -0.14 1.29 34.89
C LEU A 1006 -1.05 0.43 35.78
N VAL A 1007 -2.00 -0.32 35.21
CA VAL A 1007 -2.80 -1.32 35.97
C VAL A 1007 -1.88 -2.38 36.54
N TRP A 1008 -1.05 -2.96 35.67
CA TRP A 1008 -0.13 -4.01 36.07
C TRP A 1008 0.85 -3.48 37.11
N LEU A 1009 1.43 -2.30 36.90
CA LEU A 1009 2.37 -1.68 37.83
C LEU A 1009 1.75 -1.46 39.23
N ARG A 1010 0.50 -0.96 39.28
CA ARG A 1010 -0.26 -0.80 40.52
C ARG A 1010 -0.55 -2.13 41.21
N SER A 1011 -0.68 -3.22 40.46
CA SER A 1011 -0.90 -4.55 41.00
C SER A 1011 0.36 -5.19 41.62
N THR A 1012 1.54 -4.61 41.41
CA THR A 1012 2.80 -5.10 41.97
C THR A 1012 2.91 -4.76 43.47
N GLY A 1013 3.69 -5.54 44.21
CA GLY A 1013 4.05 -5.28 45.61
C GLY A 1013 5.32 -4.45 45.76
N LEU A 1014 5.67 -3.61 44.78
CA LEU A 1014 6.85 -2.74 44.87
C LEU A 1014 6.66 -1.73 46.01
N THR A 1015 7.60 -1.70 46.95
CA THR A 1015 7.67 -0.62 47.93
C THR A 1015 7.89 0.71 47.20
N LEU A 1016 7.47 1.83 47.79
CA LEU A 1016 7.62 3.15 47.16
C LEU A 1016 9.07 3.50 46.84
N ASN A 1017 10.01 3.09 47.69
CA ASN A 1017 11.44 3.25 47.42
C ASN A 1017 11.88 2.50 46.15
N TYR A 1018 11.44 1.24 45.99
CA TYR A 1018 11.71 0.44 44.80
C TYR A 1018 11.04 0.99 43.55
N LEU A 1019 9.79 1.40 43.67
CA LEU A 1019 9.07 2.03 42.59
C LEU A 1019 9.77 3.31 42.14
N ASN A 1020 10.08 4.23 43.05
CA ASN A 1020 10.75 5.49 42.73
C ASN A 1020 12.12 5.26 42.07
N PHE A 1021 12.91 4.32 42.55
CA PHE A 1021 14.20 3.99 41.95
C PHE A 1021 14.03 3.49 40.50
N MET A 1022 13.19 2.48 40.30
CA MET A 1022 12.99 1.87 38.98
C MET A 1022 12.28 2.82 37.99
N ALA A 1023 11.35 3.63 38.48
CA ALA A 1023 10.53 4.55 37.71
C ALA A 1023 11.33 5.70 37.11
N ARG A 1024 12.30 6.24 37.84
CA ARG A 1024 13.19 7.32 37.35
C ARG A 1024 14.10 6.87 36.21
N ASN A 1025 14.39 5.57 36.12
CA ASN A 1025 15.29 5.05 35.09
C ASN A 1025 14.56 4.85 33.76
N GLU A 1026 14.94 5.66 32.75
CA GLU A 1026 14.41 5.57 31.38
C GLU A 1026 14.62 4.17 30.77
N LYS A 1027 15.68 3.45 31.13
CA LYS A 1027 16.01 2.14 30.56
C LYS A 1027 15.31 0.98 31.26
N THR A 1028 14.58 1.19 32.35
CA THR A 1028 13.82 0.13 33.02
C THR A 1028 12.85 -0.55 32.05
N ALA A 1029 13.06 -1.84 31.83
CA ALA A 1029 12.35 -2.65 30.85
C ALA A 1029 11.02 -3.19 31.39
N TRP A 1030 10.08 -2.29 31.72
CA TRP A 1030 8.79 -2.65 32.34
C TRP A 1030 8.03 -3.77 31.60
N LYS A 1031 7.97 -3.74 30.27
CA LYS A 1031 7.35 -4.81 29.46
C LYS A 1031 8.00 -6.19 29.65
N LEU A 1032 9.32 -6.25 29.85
CA LEU A 1032 9.99 -7.52 30.11
C LEU A 1032 9.52 -8.11 31.45
N PHE A 1033 9.39 -7.27 32.48
CA PHE A 1033 8.91 -7.71 33.80
C PHE A 1033 7.43 -8.08 33.78
N GLN A 1034 6.61 -7.31 33.07
CA GLN A 1034 5.20 -7.64 32.85
C GLN A 1034 5.06 -8.98 32.12
N LYS A 1035 5.82 -9.18 31.03
CA LYS A 1035 5.84 -10.45 30.29
C LYS A 1035 6.32 -11.60 31.18
N ALA A 1036 7.35 -11.38 31.99
CA ALA A 1036 7.84 -12.39 32.93
C ALA A 1036 6.77 -12.74 34.00
N ALA A 1037 5.98 -11.77 34.46
CA ALA A 1037 4.90 -12.03 35.40
C ALA A 1037 3.74 -12.81 34.75
N ALA A 1038 3.44 -12.51 33.48
CA ALA A 1038 2.40 -13.21 32.72
C ALA A 1038 2.81 -14.62 32.24
N GLU A 1039 4.11 -14.85 32.03
CA GLU A 1039 4.69 -16.12 31.57
C GLU A 1039 5.65 -16.73 32.62
N PRO A 1040 5.15 -17.17 33.79
CA PRO A 1040 6.00 -17.72 34.85
C PRO A 1040 6.75 -18.99 34.42
N TRP A 1041 6.21 -19.75 33.47
CA TRP A 1041 6.83 -20.96 32.91
C TRP A 1041 7.92 -20.69 31.86
N ASN A 1042 8.07 -19.47 31.35
CA ASN A 1042 9.02 -19.17 30.29
C ASN A 1042 10.43 -18.90 30.85
N LEU A 1043 11.24 -19.95 30.98
CA LEU A 1043 12.58 -19.87 31.57
C LEU A 1043 13.50 -18.85 30.89
N ALA A 1044 13.41 -18.66 29.57
CA ALA A 1044 14.24 -17.69 28.86
C ALA A 1044 13.89 -16.23 29.24
N VAL A 1045 12.60 -15.92 29.31
CA VAL A 1045 12.10 -14.62 29.77
C VAL A 1045 12.43 -14.41 31.24
N GLN A 1046 12.26 -15.44 32.08
CA GLN A 1046 12.60 -15.39 33.50
C GLN A 1046 14.09 -15.13 33.75
N ARG A 1047 14.98 -15.82 33.03
CA ARG A 1047 16.44 -15.61 33.13
C ARG A 1047 16.81 -14.19 32.74
N ARG A 1048 16.27 -13.68 31.62
CA ARG A 1048 16.49 -12.29 31.19
C ARG A 1048 15.98 -11.27 32.20
N ALA A 1049 14.79 -11.50 32.77
CA ALA A 1049 14.23 -10.65 33.82
C ALA A 1049 15.10 -10.67 35.09
N ARG A 1050 15.56 -11.84 35.53
CA ARG A 1050 16.48 -12.00 36.67
C ARG A 1050 17.79 -11.23 36.46
N GLU A 1051 18.39 -11.34 35.27
CA GLU A 1051 19.61 -10.60 34.94
C GLU A 1051 19.42 -9.09 34.98
N GLN A 1052 18.31 -8.58 34.44
CA GLN A 1052 18.00 -7.14 34.45
C GLN A 1052 17.73 -6.64 35.88
N LEU A 1053 16.94 -7.37 36.67
CA LEU A 1053 16.68 -7.02 38.07
C LEU A 1053 17.95 -7.03 38.92
N ARG A 1054 18.88 -7.94 38.62
CA ARG A 1054 20.19 -7.98 39.27
C ARG A 1054 21.04 -6.74 38.95
N GLY A 1055 20.99 -6.26 37.70
CA GLY A 1055 21.60 -4.99 37.31
C GLY A 1055 21.03 -3.81 38.11
N ILE A 1056 19.70 -3.71 38.15
CA ILE A 1056 18.97 -2.68 38.91
C ILE A 1056 19.29 -2.76 40.40
N ALA A 1057 19.38 -3.96 40.99
CA ALA A 1057 19.78 -4.16 42.37
C ALA A 1057 21.19 -3.64 42.65
N MET A 1058 22.13 -3.89 41.74
CA MET A 1058 23.50 -3.39 41.84
C MET A 1058 23.56 -1.86 41.78
N GLU A 1059 22.86 -1.24 40.84
CA GLU A 1059 22.75 0.23 40.72
C GLU A 1059 22.14 0.81 42.01
N MET A 1060 21.09 0.21 42.54
CA MET A 1060 20.40 0.67 43.74
C MET A 1060 21.28 0.59 45.00
N LEU A 1061 22.00 -0.51 45.17
CA LEU A 1061 22.92 -0.68 46.28
C LEU A 1061 24.11 0.29 46.18
N THR A 1062 24.60 0.53 44.97
CA THR A 1062 25.69 1.48 44.71
C THR A 1062 25.30 2.87 45.18
N GLU A 1063 24.09 3.29 44.88
CA GLU A 1063 23.58 4.58 45.29
C GLU A 1063 23.26 4.68 46.77
N ARG A 1064 22.49 3.72 47.31
CA ARG A 1064 22.15 3.70 48.75
C ARG A 1064 23.38 3.77 49.63
N ASN A 1065 24.46 3.14 49.16
CA ASN A 1065 25.73 3.07 49.87
C ASN A 1065 26.78 4.04 49.30
N ALA A 1066 26.42 5.01 48.46
CA ALA A 1066 27.39 5.85 47.74
C ALA A 1066 28.40 6.51 48.69
N GLN A 1067 27.96 7.07 49.82
CA GLN A 1067 28.86 7.67 50.81
C GLN A 1067 29.82 6.65 51.46
N LYS A 1068 29.37 5.41 51.66
CA LYS A 1068 30.18 4.31 52.23
C LYS A 1068 31.17 3.77 51.20
N LEU A 1069 30.73 3.63 49.95
CA LEU A 1069 31.52 3.09 48.85
C LEU A 1069 32.55 4.11 48.31
N PHE A 1070 32.24 5.40 48.39
CA PHE A 1070 33.09 6.49 47.91
C PHE A 1070 33.31 7.56 49.01
N PRO A 1071 34.12 7.27 50.06
CA PRO A 1071 34.39 8.23 51.12
C PRO A 1071 34.98 9.54 50.57
N GLY A 1072 34.47 10.69 51.02
CA GLY A 1072 34.90 12.00 50.56
C GLY A 1072 34.16 12.53 49.31
N PHE A 1073 33.23 11.75 48.75
CA PHE A 1073 32.41 12.14 47.61
C PHE A 1073 30.92 12.16 47.97
N ARG A 1074 30.14 12.95 47.23
CA ARG A 1074 28.68 12.95 47.29
C ARG A 1074 28.11 12.62 45.92
N LEU A 1075 27.01 11.87 45.87
CA LEU A 1075 26.26 11.65 44.64
C LEU A 1075 25.67 12.97 44.15
N THR A 1076 25.93 13.33 42.91
CA THR A 1076 25.49 14.59 42.29
C THR A 1076 24.66 14.40 41.04
N GLY A 1077 24.70 13.22 40.41
CA GLY A 1077 23.89 12.90 39.25
C GLY A 1077 23.66 11.40 39.12
N ARG A 1078 22.59 11.02 38.42
CA ARG A 1078 22.22 9.63 38.11
C ARG A 1078 21.87 9.56 36.62
N GLN A 1079 22.14 8.41 35.99
CA GLN A 1079 21.90 8.18 34.56
C GLN A 1079 22.42 9.36 33.73
N VAL A 1080 23.68 9.72 33.96
CA VAL A 1080 24.28 10.94 33.45
C VAL A 1080 24.63 10.76 31.97
N PRO A 1081 24.02 11.55 31.06
CA PRO A 1081 24.35 11.46 29.65
C PRO A 1081 25.78 11.94 29.40
N LEU A 1082 26.47 11.21 28.54
CA LEU A 1082 27.84 11.44 28.10
C LEU A 1082 27.88 11.83 26.62
N GLU A 1083 29.06 12.25 26.15
CA GLU A 1083 29.30 12.42 24.72
C GLU A 1083 29.07 11.11 23.95
N GLY A 1084 28.74 11.19 22.66
CA GLY A 1084 28.44 10.01 21.85
C GLY A 1084 27.11 9.30 22.17
N GLY A 1085 26.28 9.86 23.06
CA GLY A 1085 24.98 9.29 23.42
C GLY A 1085 25.05 8.14 24.42
N HIS A 1086 26.22 7.92 25.03
CA HIS A 1086 26.39 6.98 26.14
C HIS A 1086 25.78 7.54 27.43
N VAL A 1087 25.51 6.69 28.41
CA VAL A 1087 24.96 7.07 29.73
C VAL A 1087 25.70 6.28 30.79
N ILE A 1088 26.13 6.90 31.88
CA ILE A 1088 26.66 6.20 33.06
C ILE A 1088 25.68 6.21 34.21
N ASP A 1089 25.77 5.20 35.08
CA ASP A 1089 24.78 5.01 36.13
C ASP A 1089 24.74 6.15 37.16
N ASN A 1090 25.90 6.63 37.62
CA ASN A 1090 25.99 7.64 38.66
C ASN A 1090 27.16 8.61 38.40
N GLU A 1091 27.03 9.85 38.89
CA GLU A 1091 28.10 10.84 38.94
C GLU A 1091 28.26 11.32 40.38
N ILE A 1092 29.48 11.30 40.88
CA ILE A 1092 29.83 11.75 42.23
C ILE A 1092 30.76 12.97 42.15
N THR A 1093 30.62 13.90 43.09
CA THR A 1093 31.49 15.09 43.18
C THR A 1093 32.26 15.08 44.49
N ALA A 1094 33.52 15.51 44.46
CA ALA A 1094 34.35 15.64 45.66
C ALA A 1094 33.75 16.65 46.65
N MET A 1095 33.73 16.32 47.94
CA MET A 1095 33.17 17.21 48.98
C MET A 1095 34.08 18.39 49.34
N ILE A 1096 35.36 18.35 48.97
CA ILE A 1096 36.37 19.36 49.37
C ILE A 1096 36.91 20.07 48.12
N GLY A 1097 36.40 21.26 47.82
CA GLY A 1097 37.13 22.35 47.17
C GLY A 1097 37.53 22.25 45.69
N LEU A 1098 37.20 21.20 44.93
CA LEU A 1098 37.46 21.13 43.48
C LEU A 1098 36.20 20.76 42.72
N ARG A 1099 35.98 21.35 41.53
CA ARG A 1099 34.93 20.99 40.57
C ARG A 1099 35.11 19.58 39.96
N LEU A 1100 35.84 18.68 40.61
CA LEU A 1100 36.11 17.34 40.11
C LEU A 1100 34.88 16.45 40.29
N GLN A 1101 34.33 16.03 39.16
CA GLN A 1101 33.28 15.02 39.07
C GLN A 1101 33.92 13.68 38.75
N HIS A 1102 33.28 12.57 39.10
CA HIS A 1102 33.69 11.23 38.70
C HIS A 1102 32.48 10.47 38.20
N GLY A 1103 32.62 9.85 37.03
CA GLY A 1103 31.62 8.89 36.56
C GLY A 1103 31.73 7.56 37.28
N VAL A 1104 30.59 6.95 37.59
CA VAL A 1104 30.48 5.66 38.27
C VAL A 1104 29.56 4.76 37.44
N GLU A 1105 30.10 3.64 36.99
CA GLU A 1105 29.36 2.61 36.26
C GLU A 1105 29.20 1.36 37.13
N ALA A 1106 27.99 0.82 37.24
CA ALA A 1106 27.69 -0.34 38.07
C ALA A 1106 27.29 -1.53 37.19
N LYS A 1107 28.00 -2.66 37.32
CA LYS A 1107 27.70 -3.87 36.54
C LYS A 1107 27.32 -5.02 37.45
N GLY A 1108 26.02 -5.27 37.55
CA GLY A 1108 25.44 -6.40 38.30
C GLY A 1108 25.65 -7.78 37.66
N TRP A 1109 26.73 -8.01 36.90
CA TRP A 1109 27.02 -9.33 36.32
C TRP A 1109 27.48 -10.30 37.41
N ASN A 1110 27.09 -11.58 37.30
CA ASN A 1110 27.62 -12.63 38.18
C ASN A 1110 29.02 -13.06 37.70
N LYS A 1111 29.68 -13.89 38.52
CA LYS A 1111 31.03 -14.42 38.24
C LYS A 1111 31.14 -15.08 36.86
N ASP A 1112 30.15 -15.87 36.47
CA ASP A 1112 30.17 -16.62 35.20
C ASP A 1112 30.03 -15.70 34.00
N ARG A 1113 29.15 -14.71 34.08
CA ARG A 1113 28.97 -13.72 33.01
C ARG A 1113 30.22 -12.87 32.81
N TRP A 1114 30.87 -12.42 33.90
CA TRP A 1114 32.16 -11.74 33.82
C TRP A 1114 33.23 -12.61 33.14
N ARG A 1115 33.34 -13.88 33.54
CA ARG A 1115 34.27 -14.84 32.94
C ARG A 1115 34.02 -14.99 31.44
N MET A 1116 32.77 -15.28 31.03
CA MET A 1116 32.41 -15.45 29.63
C MET A 1116 32.69 -14.20 28.79
N ALA A 1117 32.37 -13.02 29.32
CA ALA A 1117 32.60 -11.77 28.60
C ALA A 1117 34.09 -11.49 28.41
N LEU A 1118 34.91 -11.63 29.46
CA LEU A 1118 36.35 -11.43 29.39
C LEU A 1118 37.05 -12.47 28.50
N ASP A 1119 36.56 -13.71 28.50
CA ASP A 1119 37.06 -14.77 27.63
C ASP A 1119 36.71 -14.51 26.17
N ALA A 1120 35.46 -14.08 25.89
CA ALA A 1120 35.03 -13.67 24.56
C ALA A 1120 35.86 -12.47 24.03
N TRP A 1121 36.14 -11.48 24.88
CA TRP A 1121 37.00 -10.36 24.54
C TRP A 1121 38.43 -10.81 24.16
N ARG A 1122 39.04 -11.66 24.99
CA ARG A 1122 40.39 -12.20 24.73
C ARG A 1122 40.43 -13.05 23.47
N ALA A 1123 39.42 -13.88 23.24
CA ALA A 1123 39.29 -14.69 22.02
C ALA A 1123 39.15 -13.79 20.78
N GLY A 1124 38.33 -12.73 20.86
CA GLY A 1124 38.18 -11.74 19.80
C GLY A 1124 39.50 -11.02 19.46
N GLN A 1125 40.27 -10.60 20.48
CA GLN A 1125 41.59 -10.00 20.28
C GLN A 1125 42.60 -10.94 19.62
N ARG A 1126 42.44 -12.26 19.77
CA ARG A 1126 43.29 -13.27 19.13
C ARG A 1126 42.82 -13.65 17.73
N GLY A 1127 41.82 -12.95 17.19
CA GLY A 1127 41.23 -13.26 15.88
C GLY A 1127 40.40 -14.54 15.87
N SER A 1128 40.06 -15.11 17.04
CA SER A 1128 39.22 -16.31 17.11
C SER A 1128 37.78 -15.98 16.70
N LYS A 1129 37.15 -16.88 15.95
CA LYS A 1129 35.76 -16.73 15.53
C LYS A 1129 34.83 -16.83 16.74
N LEU A 1130 34.16 -15.73 17.06
CA LEU A 1130 33.21 -15.63 18.18
C LEU A 1130 31.79 -16.05 17.75
N ASP A 1131 31.12 -16.84 18.56
CA ASP A 1131 29.68 -17.11 18.38
C ASP A 1131 28.82 -15.85 18.63
N LYS A 1132 27.51 -15.95 18.42
CA LYS A 1132 26.59 -14.80 18.57
C LYS A 1132 26.53 -14.27 20.01
N GLN A 1133 26.56 -15.15 21.00
CA GLN A 1133 26.49 -14.79 22.42
C GLN A 1133 27.82 -14.15 22.86
N GLN A 1134 28.94 -14.73 22.48
CA GLN A 1134 30.28 -14.21 22.70
C GLN A 1134 30.47 -12.84 22.05
N ARG A 1135 30.01 -12.65 20.80
CA ARG A 1135 30.02 -11.32 20.15
C ARG A 1135 29.19 -10.29 20.90
N ALA A 1136 28.01 -10.68 21.39
CA ALA A 1136 27.16 -9.78 22.16
C ALA A 1136 27.84 -9.36 23.47
N LEU A 1137 28.49 -10.29 24.17
CA LEU A 1137 29.24 -10.00 25.41
C LEU A 1137 30.48 -9.15 25.14
N ALA A 1138 31.23 -9.42 24.07
CA ALA A 1138 32.37 -8.60 23.67
C ALA A 1138 31.93 -7.17 23.32
N LYS A 1139 30.79 -7.00 22.64
CA LYS A 1139 30.20 -5.68 22.36
C LYS A 1139 29.76 -4.97 23.64
N GLN A 1140 29.22 -5.69 24.63
CA GLN A 1140 28.89 -5.11 25.94
C GLN A 1140 30.14 -4.61 26.69
N LEU A 1141 31.27 -5.33 26.59
CA LEU A 1141 32.54 -4.87 27.13
C LEU A 1141 33.12 -3.68 26.37
N GLN A 1142 33.02 -3.65 25.05
CA GLN A 1142 33.39 -2.47 24.26
C GLN A 1142 32.59 -1.25 24.72
N HIS A 1143 31.27 -1.39 24.82
CA HIS A 1143 30.41 -0.30 25.27
C HIS A 1143 30.76 0.19 26.68
N LEU A 1144 31.10 -0.72 27.59
CA LEU A 1144 31.61 -0.36 28.92
C LEU A 1144 32.91 0.46 28.82
N LEU A 1145 33.84 0.10 27.93
CA LEU A 1145 35.07 0.87 27.73
C LEU A 1145 34.77 2.28 27.20
N ASP A 1146 33.84 2.39 26.25
CA ASP A 1146 33.44 3.68 25.69
C ASP A 1146 32.81 4.57 26.78
N GLN A 1147 31.91 4.01 27.61
CA GLN A 1147 31.32 4.70 28.76
C GLN A 1147 32.40 5.18 29.75
N LEU A 1148 33.36 4.32 30.10
CA LEU A 1148 34.45 4.67 31.01
C LEU A 1148 35.41 5.71 30.42
N ALA A 1149 35.67 5.65 29.12
CA ALA A 1149 36.51 6.62 28.42
C ALA A 1149 35.85 8.01 28.39
N ASP A 1150 34.55 8.07 28.11
CA ASP A 1150 33.80 9.33 28.13
C ASP A 1150 33.65 9.89 29.54
N ALA A 1151 33.45 9.02 30.53
CA ALA A 1151 33.46 9.39 31.93
C ALA A 1151 34.81 9.93 32.42
N ALA A 1152 35.92 9.61 31.73
CA ALA A 1152 37.26 10.08 32.09
C ALA A 1152 37.59 11.49 31.56
N LYS A 1153 36.75 12.08 30.71
CA LYS A 1153 37.01 13.38 30.07
C LYS A 1153 36.85 14.52 31.09
N ALA A 1154 37.79 15.47 31.11
CA ALA A 1154 37.72 16.64 32.00
C ALA A 1154 36.40 17.41 31.80
N PRO A 1155 35.65 17.78 32.86
CA PRO A 1155 36.03 17.81 34.29
C PRO A 1155 35.83 16.49 35.09
N ARG A 1156 35.46 15.38 34.45
CA ARG A 1156 34.95 14.14 35.07
C ARG A 1156 35.96 13.13 35.65
N GLY A 1157 37.22 13.52 35.87
CA GLY A 1157 38.16 12.75 36.70
C GLY A 1157 38.37 11.29 36.26
N ASP A 1158 38.97 10.44 37.11
CA ASP A 1158 39.09 9.01 36.82
C ASP A 1158 37.81 8.26 37.20
N PRO A 1159 37.24 7.39 36.34
CA PRO A 1159 35.94 6.77 36.59
C PRO A 1159 36.03 5.60 37.59
N PHE A 1160 34.90 5.28 38.22
CA PHE A 1160 34.73 4.09 39.05
C PHE A 1160 33.91 3.02 38.35
N LEU A 1161 34.31 1.76 38.51
CA LEU A 1161 33.53 0.58 38.09
C LEU A 1161 33.14 -0.23 39.32
N VAL A 1162 31.84 -0.36 39.57
CA VAL A 1162 31.30 -1.11 40.70
C VAL A 1162 30.89 -2.52 40.26
N ILE A 1163 31.40 -3.54 40.95
CA ILE A 1163 31.20 -4.96 40.63
C ILE A 1163 30.91 -5.79 41.89
N THR A 1164 30.61 -7.07 41.73
CA THR A 1164 30.46 -8.03 42.83
C THR A 1164 31.81 -8.43 43.45
N ASP A 1165 31.82 -8.66 44.78
CA ASP A 1165 32.97 -9.18 45.54
C ASP A 1165 33.26 -10.68 45.29
N LYS A 1166 32.33 -11.43 44.70
CA LYS A 1166 32.46 -12.89 44.47
C LYS A 1166 33.07 -13.28 43.12
N LEU A 1167 33.86 -12.40 42.50
CA LEU A 1167 34.67 -12.82 41.36
C LEU A 1167 35.73 -13.82 41.81
N SER A 1168 35.89 -14.92 41.07
CA SER A 1168 37.00 -15.84 41.32
C SER A 1168 38.34 -15.17 41.03
N GLY A 1169 39.40 -15.54 41.76
CA GLY A 1169 40.77 -15.04 41.55
C GLY A 1169 41.16 -14.90 40.07
N PRO A 1170 41.04 -15.97 39.25
CA PRO A 1170 41.35 -15.90 37.83
C PRO A 1170 40.51 -14.88 37.03
N THR A 1171 39.23 -14.69 37.38
CA THR A 1171 38.36 -13.72 36.70
C THR A 1171 38.70 -12.30 37.12
N ARG A 1172 39.07 -12.09 38.40
CA ARG A 1172 39.51 -10.80 38.94
C ARG A 1172 40.83 -10.35 38.30
N GLU A 1173 41.78 -11.26 38.13
CA GLU A 1173 43.02 -11.02 37.39
C GLU A 1173 42.73 -10.64 35.93
N LYS A 1174 41.84 -11.40 35.26
CA LYS A 1174 41.42 -11.07 33.88
C LYS A 1174 40.78 -9.69 33.76
N LEU A 1175 39.95 -9.30 34.72
CA LEU A 1175 39.32 -7.99 34.75
C LEU A 1175 40.35 -6.88 34.99
N THR A 1176 41.30 -7.11 35.89
CA THR A 1176 42.40 -6.18 36.19
C THR A 1176 43.27 -5.97 34.94
N ASP A 1177 43.68 -7.04 34.26
CA ASP A 1177 44.39 -6.98 32.99
C ASP A 1177 43.60 -6.22 31.92
N PHE A 1178 42.29 -6.49 31.82
CA PHE A 1178 41.40 -5.86 30.85
C PHE A 1178 41.33 -4.34 31.08
N LEU A 1179 41.12 -3.89 32.32
CA LEU A 1179 41.08 -2.47 32.64
C LEU A 1179 42.45 -1.80 32.48
N GLN A 1180 43.55 -2.45 32.90
CA GLN A 1180 44.90 -1.90 32.71
C GLN A 1180 45.28 -1.70 31.23
N ARG A 1181 44.74 -2.50 30.31
CA ARG A 1181 45.02 -2.34 28.88
C ARG A 1181 44.14 -1.30 28.22
N ASN A 1182 42.88 -1.22 28.62
CA ASN A 1182 41.87 -0.48 27.87
C ASN A 1182 41.31 0.76 28.62
N ALA A 1183 41.41 0.82 29.94
CA ALA A 1183 40.88 1.89 30.81
C ALA A 1183 41.76 2.09 32.06
N ARG A 1184 43.03 2.49 31.85
CA ARG A 1184 44.14 2.46 32.83
C ARG A 1184 43.92 3.12 34.19
N ARG A 1185 42.95 4.02 34.30
CA ARG A 1185 42.70 4.79 35.53
C ARG A 1185 41.38 4.44 36.22
N THR A 1186 40.62 3.50 35.68
CA THR A 1186 39.36 3.08 36.30
C THR A 1186 39.61 2.41 37.65
N ARG A 1187 38.94 2.89 38.70
CA ARG A 1187 39.00 2.30 40.04
C ARG A 1187 37.86 1.31 40.24
N VAL A 1188 38.18 0.10 40.69
CA VAL A 1188 37.17 -0.94 40.94
C VAL A 1188 36.70 -0.87 42.38
N ILE A 1189 35.38 -0.86 42.58
CA ILE A 1189 34.73 -0.94 43.89
C ILE A 1189 33.87 -2.21 43.92
N GLU A 1190 33.90 -2.91 45.06
CA GLU A 1190 33.20 -4.18 45.22
C GLU A 1190 31.99 -4.04 46.16
N VAL A 1191 30.89 -4.69 45.80
CA VAL A 1191 29.66 -4.80 46.60
C VAL A 1191 29.40 -6.26 46.90
N GLU A 1192 28.95 -6.54 48.13
CA GLU A 1192 28.66 -7.89 48.61
C GLU A 1192 27.57 -8.59 47.76
N GLU A 1193 27.92 -9.73 47.17
CA GLU A 1193 27.04 -10.56 46.35
C GLU A 1193 25.73 -10.92 47.05
N ALA A 1194 25.80 -11.19 48.35
CA ALA A 1194 24.63 -11.55 49.16
C ALA A 1194 23.58 -10.43 49.17
N GLN A 1195 24.01 -9.16 49.25
CA GLN A 1195 23.10 -8.01 49.24
C GLN A 1195 22.45 -7.83 47.86
N ILE A 1196 23.20 -8.07 46.78
CA ILE A 1196 22.69 -8.00 45.40
C ILE A 1196 21.62 -9.06 45.20
N LEU A 1197 21.87 -10.30 45.63
CA LEU A 1197 20.93 -11.41 45.50
C LEU A 1197 19.67 -11.20 46.34
N GLU A 1198 19.82 -10.73 47.59
CA GLU A 1198 18.68 -10.44 48.47
C GLU A 1198 17.80 -9.33 47.87
N THR A 1199 18.40 -8.23 47.41
CA THR A 1199 17.65 -7.14 46.76
C THR A 1199 16.98 -7.62 45.46
N THR A 1200 17.65 -8.48 44.68
CA THR A 1200 17.06 -9.10 43.48
C THR A 1200 15.86 -9.98 43.84
N LYS A 1201 15.95 -10.76 44.92
CA LYS A 1201 14.86 -11.61 45.42
C LYS A 1201 13.65 -10.75 45.80
N GLN A 1202 13.89 -9.66 46.54
CA GLN A 1202 12.83 -8.72 46.93
C GLN A 1202 12.15 -8.07 45.72
N PHE A 1203 12.90 -7.68 44.68
CA PHE A 1203 12.30 -7.19 43.44
C PHE A 1203 11.45 -8.26 42.74
N ARG A 1204 11.93 -9.51 42.68
CA ARG A 1204 11.18 -10.60 42.05
C ARG A 1204 9.86 -10.87 42.78
N ALA A 1205 9.90 -10.96 44.11
CA ALA A 1205 8.70 -11.14 44.93
C ALA A 1205 7.72 -9.98 44.74
N ALA A 1206 8.20 -8.73 44.79
CA ALA A 1206 7.39 -7.54 44.56
C ALA A 1206 6.74 -7.52 43.16
N LEU A 1207 7.45 -7.98 42.13
CA LEU A 1207 6.93 -8.07 40.77
C LEU A 1207 6.11 -9.34 40.49
N LYS A 1208 5.82 -10.16 41.52
CA LYS A 1208 5.11 -11.44 41.43
C LYS A 1208 5.78 -12.43 40.46
N LEU A 1209 7.10 -12.43 40.40
CA LEU A 1209 7.89 -13.38 39.61
C LEU A 1209 8.21 -14.63 40.47
N PRO A 1210 8.30 -15.84 39.87
CA PRO A 1210 8.66 -17.05 40.61
C PRO A 1210 9.98 -16.90 41.37
N GLU A 1211 10.02 -17.31 42.65
CA GLU A 1211 11.27 -17.29 43.43
C GLU A 1211 12.25 -18.34 42.89
N ASP A 1212 11.76 -19.57 42.70
CA ASP A 1212 12.55 -20.69 42.21
C ASP A 1212 12.36 -20.87 40.70
N LEU A 1213 13.47 -20.76 39.95
CA LEU A 1213 13.50 -21.15 38.55
C LEU A 1213 13.80 -22.65 38.50
N THR A 1214 12.78 -23.48 38.29
CA THR A 1214 12.96 -24.91 38.07
C THR A 1214 13.79 -25.13 36.81
N GLY A 1215 15.04 -25.57 36.97
CA GLY A 1215 15.93 -25.91 35.85
C GLY A 1215 17.03 -24.89 35.55
N GLY A 1216 18.06 -24.85 36.41
CA GLY A 1216 19.35 -24.22 36.12
C GLY A 1216 20.00 -23.65 37.38
N ALA A 1217 21.20 -24.14 37.71
CA ALA A 1217 22.01 -23.88 38.90
C ALA A 1217 22.07 -22.40 39.36
N PRO A 1218 22.30 -22.14 40.68
CA PRO A 1218 22.19 -20.83 41.34
C PRO A 1218 22.83 -19.65 40.62
#